data_AF-A0A937P5B6-F1
#
_entry.id   AF-A0A937P5B6-F1
#
_cell.length_a   1.000
_cell.length_b   1.000
_cell.length_c   1.000
_cell.angle_alpha   90.00
_cell.angle_beta   90.00
_cell.angle_gamma   90.00
#
_symmetry.space_group_name_H-M   'P 1'
#
loop_
_entity.id
_entity.type
_entity.pdbx_description
1 polymer ?
#
loop_
_entity_poly.entity_id
_entity_poly.type
_entity_poly.pdbx_seq_one_letter_code
_entity_poly.pdbx_strand_id
1 'polypeptide(L)'
;MKKSILITLLALWTGYAFTQTQNSLDNLFSKNGEIYFKFKPEFQNDINRLTKIISIDNVDGDIIIANANQKEFEEFLKLGYDYTILPHPNKNFNPKMLSVDDLKNIKDWNTYPTYDAYVAMMYQFETDYPLICDVFSIGQSVQGRELLVAKISDNLSTDEDEPEFLYTSTMHGDETAGYIFMLRLIDSLLTSYGTVPRIIGLINEIEIYINPLANPDGTYWGGNNTVSGAIRRNANSVDLNRNYPDPEDGPHPDGNPWQPETIAFMNFAENHHFVISSNMHGGAEVCNYPWDTWSQYPADTDWWEYVCHEYADTAQTFSPSGYMSGFDDGITNGYAWYSIAGGRQDYMNYFHQCREFTLELTNTKLLSASQLPAYWGYNRRSLLNYMEQVLFGIRGIVTDSITGQPIKAEVFILNHEADSSWVYSEIPVGNYHRPIYAGTYDIQFSAGGYITKVIENVNVTNKNTTLLDVQLVPENFFQVNIKVFLEGPFNGTDMNTDLNSGGFIPLYQPYTGSPWNYTGTESVVSVPVNVVDWVLIELRDTTDASLATGETMIGWQAAFILNNGSVVGLDGSNMPWHVATITNNLFMVIWHRNHLGIISAFPLTKTGGVYTYDFTTGAGQAYNSGQKDIGGAWGMVAGDGNGDGIVDDFDISVTWTSDAGKSGYWRGDFNMNGQTDNIDKNGFWLPNFGQGSQVPD
;
A
#
# COMPACT_ATOMS: atom_id res chain seq x y z
N MET A 1 12.51 -8.85 -83.21
CA MET A 1 11.52 -9.21 -82.17
C MET A 1 11.92 -10.55 -81.55
N LYS A 2 12.60 -10.59 -80.39
CA LYS A 2 12.81 -11.80 -79.54
C LYS A 2 13.76 -11.51 -78.35
N LYS A 3 13.55 -10.44 -77.59
CA LYS A 3 14.23 -10.23 -76.28
C LYS A 3 13.35 -9.61 -75.18
N SER A 4 12.07 -9.34 -75.44
CA SER A 4 11.17 -8.68 -74.48
C SER A 4 10.13 -9.60 -73.80
N ILE A 5 10.28 -10.93 -73.93
CA ILE A 5 9.30 -11.91 -73.40
C ILE A 5 9.85 -12.70 -72.19
N LEU A 6 11.16 -12.70 -71.94
CA LEU A 6 11.74 -13.50 -70.85
C LEU A 6 11.72 -12.81 -69.46
N ILE A 7 11.70 -11.48 -69.40
CA ILE A 7 11.68 -10.73 -68.13
C ILE A 7 10.24 -10.64 -67.56
N THR A 8 9.23 -10.63 -68.41
CA THR A 8 7.82 -10.64 -68.00
C THR A 8 7.40 -12.01 -67.46
N LEU A 9 7.96 -13.11 -67.98
CA LEU A 9 7.65 -14.48 -67.54
C LEU A 9 8.27 -14.84 -66.19
N LEU A 10 9.47 -14.34 -65.86
CA LEU A 10 10.05 -14.54 -64.51
C LEU A 10 9.29 -13.73 -63.44
N ALA A 11 8.91 -12.48 -63.75
CA ALA A 11 8.12 -11.63 -62.85
C ALA A 11 6.69 -12.15 -62.63
N LEU A 12 6.09 -12.76 -63.66
CA LEU A 12 4.79 -13.43 -63.56
C LEU A 12 4.87 -14.74 -62.75
N TRP A 13 5.97 -15.50 -62.84
CA TRP A 13 6.15 -16.74 -62.05
C TRP A 13 6.46 -16.47 -60.58
N THR A 14 7.28 -15.45 -60.28
CA THR A 14 7.49 -14.99 -58.89
C THR A 14 6.21 -14.41 -58.30
N GLY A 15 5.43 -13.65 -59.09
CA GLY A 15 4.11 -13.15 -58.66
C GLY A 15 3.09 -14.24 -58.41
N TYR A 16 3.07 -15.32 -59.21
CA TYR A 16 2.14 -16.44 -59.07
C TYR A 16 2.50 -17.38 -57.92
N ALA A 17 3.80 -17.64 -57.71
CA ALA A 17 4.28 -18.41 -56.57
C ALA A 17 4.03 -17.65 -55.25
N PHE A 18 4.31 -16.35 -55.22
CA PHE A 18 4.07 -15.48 -54.06
C PHE A 18 2.57 -15.39 -53.73
N THR A 19 1.69 -15.25 -54.74
CA THR A 19 0.23 -15.26 -54.52
C THR A 19 -0.32 -16.64 -54.13
N GLN A 20 0.28 -17.77 -54.57
CA GLN A 20 -0.09 -19.09 -54.07
C GLN A 20 0.32 -19.33 -52.61
N THR A 21 1.52 -18.90 -52.21
CA THR A 21 1.94 -18.95 -50.79
C THR A 21 1.10 -18.03 -49.92
N GLN A 22 0.79 -16.81 -50.36
CA GLN A 22 -0.09 -15.89 -49.61
C GLN A 22 -1.51 -16.47 -49.45
N ASN A 23 -2.11 -16.97 -50.54
CA ASN A 23 -3.43 -17.63 -50.47
C ASN A 23 -3.42 -18.89 -49.59
N SER A 24 -2.28 -19.59 -49.47
CA SER A 24 -2.15 -20.75 -48.58
C SER A 24 -2.03 -20.35 -47.10
N LEU A 25 -1.39 -19.21 -46.80
CA LEU A 25 -1.28 -18.63 -45.47
C LEU A 25 -2.61 -18.02 -45.02
N ASP A 26 -3.27 -17.24 -45.87
CA ASP A 26 -4.57 -16.64 -45.56
C ASP A 26 -5.63 -17.71 -45.22
N ASN A 27 -5.60 -18.86 -45.91
CA ASN A 27 -6.45 -20.00 -45.57
C ASN A 27 -6.12 -20.62 -44.19
N LEU A 28 -4.86 -20.58 -43.77
CA LEU A 28 -4.41 -21.14 -42.50
C LEU A 28 -4.94 -20.33 -41.30
N PHE A 29 -5.03 -19.00 -41.44
CA PHE A 29 -5.50 -18.08 -40.39
C PHE A 29 -7.00 -17.74 -40.49
N SER A 30 -7.66 -18.07 -41.60
CA SER A 30 -9.03 -17.66 -41.94
C SER A 30 -10.13 -17.96 -40.90
N LYS A 31 -9.92 -18.90 -39.98
CA LYS A 31 -10.94 -19.33 -39.00
C LYS A 31 -10.74 -18.75 -37.60
N ASN A 32 -9.51 -18.74 -37.09
CA ASN A 32 -9.22 -18.45 -35.69
C ASN A 32 -8.25 -17.28 -35.50
N GLY A 33 -7.66 -16.72 -36.57
CA GLY A 33 -6.66 -15.65 -36.46
C GLY A 33 -5.30 -16.09 -35.89
N GLU A 34 -5.21 -17.31 -35.37
CA GLU A 34 -4.00 -17.92 -34.81
C GLU A 34 -3.80 -19.36 -35.28
N ILE A 35 -2.56 -19.83 -35.19
CA ILE A 35 -2.18 -21.20 -35.51
C ILE A 35 -1.31 -21.78 -34.40
N TYR A 36 -1.36 -23.10 -34.30
CA TYR A 36 -0.46 -23.89 -33.47
C TYR A 36 0.44 -24.71 -34.35
N PHE A 37 1.73 -24.74 -34.03
CA PHE A 37 2.71 -25.53 -34.78
C PHE A 37 3.84 -25.98 -33.86
N LYS A 38 4.55 -27.01 -34.30
CA LYS A 38 5.77 -27.47 -33.64
C LYS A 38 6.96 -27.42 -34.57
N PHE A 39 8.13 -27.18 -34.00
CA PHE A 39 9.39 -27.18 -34.70
C PHE A 39 10.51 -27.60 -33.74
N LYS A 40 11.68 -27.93 -34.30
CA LYS A 40 12.88 -28.22 -33.52
C LYS A 40 13.89 -27.09 -33.75
N PRO A 41 14.34 -26.36 -32.72
CA PRO A 41 15.36 -25.34 -32.89
C PRO A 41 16.71 -25.97 -33.26
N GLU A 42 17.55 -25.25 -33.99
CA GLU A 42 18.90 -25.72 -34.37
C GLU A 42 19.87 -25.66 -33.18
N PHE A 43 19.63 -24.72 -32.25
CA PHE A 43 20.42 -24.51 -31.05
C PHE A 43 19.50 -24.20 -29.85
N GLN A 44 19.77 -24.80 -28.68
CA GLN A 44 19.02 -24.56 -27.44
C GLN A 44 18.97 -23.06 -27.07
N ASN A 45 20.04 -22.31 -27.37
CA ASN A 45 20.17 -20.88 -27.05
C ASN A 45 19.39 -19.95 -28.01
N ASP A 46 18.65 -20.46 -29.01
CA ASP A 46 17.85 -19.61 -29.92
C ASP A 46 16.44 -19.31 -29.34
N ILE A 47 16.07 -19.91 -28.20
CA ILE A 47 14.75 -19.74 -27.56
C ILE A 47 14.49 -18.27 -27.21
N ASN A 48 15.44 -17.56 -26.59
CA ASN A 48 15.27 -16.16 -26.18
C ASN A 48 15.05 -15.21 -27.37
N ARG A 49 15.54 -15.59 -28.55
CA ARG A 49 15.27 -14.85 -29.79
C ARG A 49 13.89 -15.21 -30.35
N LEU A 50 13.52 -16.48 -30.31
CA LEU A 50 12.24 -16.98 -30.81
C LEU A 50 11.06 -16.42 -30.01
N THR A 51 11.19 -16.26 -28.70
CA THR A 51 10.13 -15.72 -27.82
C THR A 51 9.78 -14.26 -28.11
N LYS A 52 10.68 -13.53 -28.80
CA LYS A 52 10.45 -12.17 -29.31
C LYS A 52 9.76 -12.14 -30.69
N ILE A 53 9.54 -13.29 -31.31
CA ILE A 53 8.98 -13.42 -32.67
C ILE A 53 7.62 -14.14 -32.63
N ILE A 54 7.50 -15.18 -31.79
CA ILE A 54 6.31 -16.02 -31.64
C ILE A 54 6.04 -16.28 -30.16
N SER A 55 4.79 -16.62 -29.81
CA SER A 55 4.47 -17.09 -28.46
C SER A 55 4.81 -18.57 -28.33
N ILE A 56 5.81 -18.88 -27.52
CA ILE A 56 6.07 -20.26 -27.10
C ILE A 56 4.92 -20.70 -26.19
N ASP A 57 4.34 -21.86 -26.52
CA ASP A 57 3.24 -22.48 -25.80
C ASP A 57 3.76 -23.54 -24.82
N ASN A 58 4.73 -24.34 -25.25
CA ASN A 58 5.40 -25.35 -24.41
C ASN A 58 6.76 -25.75 -25.02
N VAL A 59 7.68 -26.20 -24.15
CA VAL A 59 8.96 -26.80 -24.51
C VAL A 59 9.00 -28.24 -23.98
N ASP A 60 8.97 -29.22 -24.89
CA ASP A 60 9.03 -30.65 -24.58
C ASP A 60 10.32 -31.25 -25.15
N GLY A 61 11.36 -31.31 -24.31
CA GLY A 61 12.71 -31.72 -24.72
C GLY A 61 13.27 -30.78 -25.80
N ASP A 62 13.52 -31.33 -27.00
CA ASP A 62 14.02 -30.58 -28.15
C ASP A 62 12.91 -30.05 -29.08
N ILE A 63 11.62 -30.19 -28.71
CA ILE A 63 10.49 -29.77 -29.53
C ILE A 63 9.84 -28.55 -28.89
N ILE A 64 9.73 -27.48 -29.67
CA ILE A 64 8.98 -26.28 -29.27
C ILE A 64 7.59 -26.37 -29.90
N ILE A 65 6.56 -26.19 -29.06
CA ILE A 65 5.19 -25.93 -29.49
C ILE A 65 4.96 -24.43 -29.36
N ALA A 66 4.43 -23.80 -30.41
CA ALA A 66 4.20 -22.37 -30.45
C ALA A 66 2.82 -22.01 -31.00
N ASN A 67 2.33 -20.86 -30.52
CA ASN A 67 1.19 -20.13 -31.06
C ASN A 67 1.69 -18.88 -31.77
N ALA A 68 1.13 -18.58 -32.94
CA ALA A 68 1.42 -17.34 -33.65
C ALA A 68 0.17 -16.80 -34.33
N ASN A 69 0.05 -15.47 -34.37
CA ASN A 69 -0.80 -14.78 -35.34
C ASN A 69 -0.12 -14.76 -36.73
N GLN A 70 -0.82 -14.22 -37.73
CA GLN A 70 -0.29 -14.20 -39.11
C GLN A 70 1.05 -13.46 -39.22
N LYS A 71 1.18 -12.29 -38.60
CA LYS A 71 2.39 -11.46 -38.66
C LYS A 71 3.59 -12.17 -38.03
N GLU A 72 3.40 -12.72 -36.83
CA GLU A 72 4.44 -13.45 -36.09
C GLU A 72 4.89 -14.70 -36.86
N PHE A 73 3.94 -15.43 -37.45
CA PHE A 73 4.27 -16.61 -38.24
C PHE A 73 5.02 -16.25 -39.52
N GLU A 74 4.66 -15.16 -40.19
CA GLU A 74 5.40 -14.65 -41.34
C GLU A 74 6.85 -14.27 -40.98
N GLU A 75 7.10 -13.72 -39.79
CA GLU A 75 8.47 -13.50 -39.29
C GLU A 75 9.18 -14.80 -38.95
N PHE A 76 8.50 -15.77 -38.32
CA PHE A 76 9.04 -17.10 -38.04
C PHE A 76 9.48 -17.82 -39.31
N LEU A 77 8.70 -17.74 -40.40
CA LEU A 77 9.04 -18.37 -41.68
C LEU A 77 10.36 -17.86 -42.27
N LYS A 78 10.77 -16.63 -41.95
CA LYS A 78 12.07 -16.07 -42.39
C LYS A 78 13.26 -16.73 -41.70
N LEU A 79 13.04 -17.43 -40.58
CA LEU A 79 14.07 -18.14 -39.84
C LEU A 79 14.46 -19.47 -40.50
N GLY A 80 13.62 -20.01 -41.40
CA GLY A 80 13.94 -21.21 -42.18
C GLY A 80 13.80 -22.53 -41.43
N TYR A 81 13.12 -22.54 -40.28
CA TYR A 81 12.86 -23.76 -39.51
C TYR A 81 11.84 -24.68 -40.21
N ASP A 82 12.12 -25.99 -40.20
CA ASP A 82 11.12 -27.00 -40.52
C ASP A 82 10.04 -27.02 -39.42
N TYR A 83 8.78 -26.96 -39.82
CA TYR A 83 7.65 -26.94 -38.89
C TYR A 83 6.53 -27.89 -39.30
N THR A 84 5.70 -28.26 -38.33
CA THR A 84 4.47 -29.03 -38.53
C THR A 84 3.30 -28.29 -37.90
N ILE A 85 2.28 -27.97 -38.69
CA ILE A 85 1.03 -27.40 -38.18
C ILE A 85 0.30 -28.43 -37.32
N LEU A 86 -0.12 -28.00 -36.15
CA LEU A 86 -0.91 -28.78 -35.21
C LEU A 86 -2.39 -28.43 -35.33
N PRO A 87 -3.30 -29.36 -34.98
CA PRO A 87 -4.69 -29.00 -34.75
C PRO A 87 -4.80 -27.94 -33.66
N HIS A 88 -5.73 -27.00 -33.83
CA HIS A 88 -6.07 -26.06 -32.76
C HIS A 88 -6.45 -26.81 -31.48
N PRO A 89 -5.95 -26.42 -30.28
CA PRO A 89 -6.18 -27.13 -29.02
C PRO A 89 -7.66 -27.41 -28.75
N ASN A 90 -8.50 -26.43 -29.10
CA ASN A 90 -9.94 -26.48 -28.87
C ASN A 90 -10.77 -26.97 -30.08
N LYS A 91 -10.14 -27.60 -31.08
CA LYS A 91 -10.83 -28.02 -32.31
C LYS A 91 -11.88 -29.11 -32.01
N ASN A 92 -13.13 -28.88 -32.45
CA ASN A 92 -14.27 -29.80 -32.34
C ASN A 92 -14.74 -30.11 -30.91
N PHE A 93 -14.42 -29.24 -29.94
CA PHE A 93 -14.88 -29.41 -28.57
C PHE A 93 -16.22 -28.69 -28.35
N ASN A 94 -17.22 -29.40 -27.83
CA ASN A 94 -18.54 -28.84 -27.48
C ASN A 94 -18.73 -28.95 -25.96
N PRO A 95 -18.42 -27.90 -25.19
CA PRO A 95 -18.63 -27.91 -23.75
C PRO A 95 -20.12 -27.94 -23.41
N LYS A 96 -20.45 -28.51 -22.24
CA LYS A 96 -21.76 -28.29 -21.64
C LYS A 96 -21.82 -26.84 -21.13
N MET A 97 -22.67 -26.03 -21.73
CA MET A 97 -22.82 -24.62 -21.39
C MET A 97 -23.89 -24.42 -20.32
N LEU A 98 -23.71 -23.39 -19.49
CA LEU A 98 -24.65 -22.91 -18.48
C LEU A 98 -25.21 -21.55 -18.92
N SER A 99 -26.54 -21.44 -18.95
CA SER A 99 -27.24 -20.20 -19.28
C SER A 99 -27.65 -19.42 -18.02
N VAL A 100 -28.03 -18.15 -18.18
CA VAL A 100 -28.51 -17.28 -17.08
C VAL A 100 -29.69 -17.91 -16.34
N ASP A 101 -30.60 -18.56 -17.07
CA ASP A 101 -31.82 -19.17 -16.52
C ASP A 101 -31.53 -20.34 -15.56
N ASP A 102 -30.34 -20.94 -15.66
CA ASP A 102 -29.94 -22.14 -14.94
C ASP A 102 -29.05 -21.87 -13.72
N LEU A 103 -28.67 -20.62 -13.45
CA LEU A 103 -27.71 -20.24 -12.39
C LEU A 103 -28.09 -20.78 -11.00
N LYS A 104 -29.39 -20.79 -10.67
CA LYS A 104 -29.89 -21.26 -9.36
C LYS A 104 -29.80 -22.78 -9.17
N ASN A 105 -29.42 -23.53 -10.21
CA ASN A 105 -29.40 -24.98 -10.22
C ASN A 105 -27.98 -25.58 -10.32
N ILE A 106 -26.92 -24.75 -10.21
CA ILE A 106 -25.54 -25.25 -10.23
C ILE A 106 -25.30 -26.10 -8.99
N LYS A 107 -25.07 -27.39 -9.18
CA LYS A 107 -24.72 -28.33 -8.10
C LYS A 107 -23.41 -29.06 -8.37
N ASP A 108 -23.21 -29.44 -9.63
CA ASP A 108 -22.11 -30.31 -10.00
C ASP A 108 -20.87 -29.56 -10.47
N TRP A 109 -20.95 -28.25 -10.77
CA TRP A 109 -19.85 -27.46 -11.34
C TRP A 109 -19.21 -28.12 -12.58
N ASN A 110 -20.06 -28.72 -13.44
CA ASN A 110 -19.66 -29.49 -14.61
C ASN A 110 -20.06 -28.82 -15.94
N THR A 111 -19.97 -27.48 -15.97
CA THR A 111 -20.41 -26.62 -17.07
C THR A 111 -19.52 -25.39 -17.19
N TYR A 112 -19.41 -24.85 -18.41
CA TYR A 112 -18.86 -23.51 -18.63
C TYR A 112 -20.02 -22.50 -18.78
N PRO A 113 -19.96 -21.30 -18.21
CA PRO A 113 -21.01 -20.31 -18.39
C PRO A 113 -20.96 -19.67 -19.79
N THR A 114 -22.12 -19.29 -20.34
CA THR A 114 -22.15 -18.23 -21.35
C THR A 114 -21.61 -16.94 -20.75
N TYR A 115 -21.14 -15.99 -21.56
CA TYR A 115 -20.62 -14.72 -21.04
C TYR A 115 -21.67 -14.00 -20.18
N ASP A 116 -22.92 -13.96 -20.64
CA ASP A 116 -24.01 -13.35 -19.89
C ASP A 116 -24.30 -14.09 -18.57
N ALA A 117 -24.17 -15.42 -18.55
CA ALA A 117 -24.32 -16.21 -17.33
C ALA A 117 -23.18 -15.96 -16.34
N TYR A 118 -21.96 -15.73 -16.83
CA TYR A 118 -20.82 -15.35 -16.00
C TYR A 118 -21.01 -14.00 -15.32
N VAL A 119 -21.37 -12.98 -16.10
CA VAL A 119 -21.64 -11.64 -15.56
C VAL A 119 -22.75 -11.72 -14.51
N ALA A 120 -23.85 -12.41 -14.82
CA ALA A 120 -24.94 -12.60 -13.89
C ALA A 120 -24.53 -13.38 -12.63
N MET A 121 -23.66 -14.40 -12.75
CA MET A 121 -23.15 -15.17 -11.62
C MET A 121 -22.28 -14.33 -10.69
N MET A 122 -21.38 -13.51 -11.25
CA MET A 122 -20.52 -12.62 -10.46
C MET A 122 -21.37 -11.67 -9.60
N TYR A 123 -22.30 -10.93 -10.20
CA TYR A 123 -23.18 -10.03 -9.44
C TYR A 123 -24.17 -10.76 -8.51
N GLN A 124 -24.48 -12.03 -8.79
CA GLN A 124 -25.28 -12.84 -7.87
C GLN A 124 -24.51 -13.15 -6.59
N PHE A 125 -23.18 -13.34 -6.63
CA PHE A 125 -22.37 -13.53 -5.44
C PHE A 125 -22.44 -12.32 -4.49
N GLU A 126 -22.29 -11.10 -5.02
CA GLU A 126 -22.48 -9.86 -4.25
C GLU A 126 -23.91 -9.77 -3.69
N THR A 127 -24.91 -10.04 -4.54
CA THR A 127 -26.33 -9.96 -4.13
C THR A 127 -26.67 -10.92 -2.99
N ASP A 128 -26.11 -12.13 -3.00
CA ASP A 128 -26.38 -13.15 -1.99
C ASP A 128 -25.54 -12.94 -0.71
N TYR A 129 -24.38 -12.29 -0.81
CA TYR A 129 -23.42 -12.10 0.29
C TYR A 129 -22.94 -10.63 0.42
N PRO A 130 -23.85 -9.64 0.52
CA PRO A 130 -23.50 -8.22 0.40
C PRO A 130 -22.68 -7.65 1.57
N LEU A 131 -22.52 -8.42 2.66
CA LEU A 131 -21.70 -8.00 3.80
C LEU A 131 -20.22 -8.37 3.62
N ILE A 132 -19.92 -9.33 2.75
CA ILE A 132 -18.58 -9.91 2.64
C ILE A 132 -18.11 -10.08 1.18
N CYS A 133 -18.88 -9.62 0.21
CA CYS A 133 -18.56 -9.72 -1.22
C CYS A 133 -18.96 -8.42 -1.92
N ASP A 134 -18.02 -7.81 -2.61
CA ASP A 134 -18.23 -6.69 -3.54
C ASP A 134 -17.73 -7.08 -4.93
N VAL A 135 -18.53 -6.86 -5.98
CA VAL A 135 -18.20 -7.23 -7.35
C VAL A 135 -18.19 -5.99 -8.24
N PHE A 136 -17.04 -5.73 -8.83
CA PHE A 136 -16.84 -4.56 -9.68
C PHE A 136 -16.03 -4.90 -10.92
N SER A 137 -16.09 -4.01 -11.91
CA SER A 137 -15.27 -4.10 -13.11
C SER A 137 -14.03 -3.24 -12.96
N ILE A 138 -12.86 -3.80 -13.24
CA ILE A 138 -11.59 -3.04 -13.31
C ILE A 138 -11.37 -2.39 -14.69
N GLY A 139 -12.25 -2.66 -15.64
CA GLY A 139 -12.16 -2.14 -17.00
C GLY A 139 -12.87 -3.04 -18.00
N GLN A 140 -12.85 -2.64 -19.27
CA GLN A 140 -13.43 -3.41 -20.36
C GLN A 140 -12.35 -3.89 -21.32
N SER A 141 -12.52 -5.11 -21.83
CA SER A 141 -11.80 -5.65 -22.97
C SER A 141 -12.03 -4.85 -24.27
N VAL A 142 -11.28 -5.17 -25.31
CA VAL A 142 -11.37 -4.52 -26.63
C VAL A 142 -12.81 -4.53 -27.20
N GLN A 143 -13.57 -5.61 -27.01
CA GLN A 143 -14.95 -5.73 -27.49
C GLN A 143 -16.01 -5.28 -26.46
N GLY A 144 -15.59 -4.62 -25.38
CA GLY A 144 -16.52 -4.05 -24.38
C GLY A 144 -17.06 -5.06 -23.36
N ARG A 145 -16.42 -6.23 -23.21
CA ARG A 145 -16.72 -7.18 -22.12
C ARG A 145 -16.01 -6.75 -20.84
N GLU A 146 -16.71 -6.82 -19.72
CA GLU A 146 -16.24 -6.44 -18.39
C GLU A 146 -15.16 -7.38 -17.86
N LEU A 147 -14.18 -6.80 -17.17
CA LEU A 147 -13.14 -7.50 -16.42
C LEU A 147 -13.54 -7.47 -14.94
N LEU A 148 -14.35 -8.44 -14.54
CA LEU A 148 -14.95 -8.47 -13.21
C LEU A 148 -14.01 -9.06 -12.15
N VAL A 149 -14.00 -8.45 -10.97
CA VAL A 149 -13.28 -8.89 -9.77
C VAL A 149 -14.29 -9.00 -8.63
N ALA A 150 -14.18 -10.06 -7.83
CA ALA A 150 -14.85 -10.15 -6.52
C ALA A 150 -13.85 -9.82 -5.42
N LYS A 151 -14.11 -8.76 -4.64
CA LYS A 151 -13.47 -8.49 -3.34
C LYS A 151 -14.25 -9.25 -2.26
N ILE A 152 -13.56 -10.04 -1.46
CA ILE A 152 -14.11 -10.83 -0.35
C ILE A 152 -13.31 -10.51 0.92
N SER A 153 -13.96 -9.92 1.91
CA SER A 153 -13.41 -9.55 3.23
C SER A 153 -14.58 -9.37 4.20
N ASP A 154 -14.37 -9.47 5.51
CA ASP A 154 -15.40 -9.15 6.49
C ASP A 154 -15.67 -7.64 6.64
N ASN A 155 -14.76 -6.78 6.14
CA ASN A 155 -14.94 -5.33 6.10
C ASN A 155 -14.63 -4.73 4.71
N LEU A 156 -15.64 -4.71 3.83
CA LEU A 156 -15.49 -4.28 2.45
C LEU A 156 -15.07 -2.80 2.25
N SER A 157 -15.34 -1.91 3.21
CA SER A 157 -15.25 -0.45 3.04
C SER A 157 -14.12 0.24 3.80
N THR A 158 -13.29 -0.49 4.53
CA THR A 158 -12.26 0.09 5.41
C THR A 158 -10.99 -0.72 5.29
N ASP A 159 -9.88 -0.03 5.01
CA ASP A 159 -8.56 -0.66 5.06
C ASP A 159 -8.19 -0.96 6.51
N GLU A 160 -7.91 -2.24 6.80
CA GLU A 160 -7.52 -2.74 8.11
C GLU A 160 -6.04 -3.22 8.09
N ASP A 161 -5.53 -3.74 9.22
CA ASP A 161 -4.23 -4.45 9.25
C ASP A 161 -4.37 -5.84 8.60
N GLU A 162 -4.76 -5.84 7.33
CA GLU A 162 -4.97 -7.01 6.51
C GLU A 162 -4.14 -6.91 5.23
N PRO A 163 -3.44 -7.98 4.83
CA PRO A 163 -2.81 -8.03 3.52
C PRO A 163 -3.86 -8.21 2.42
N GLU A 164 -3.57 -7.63 1.26
CA GLU A 164 -4.33 -7.89 0.04
C GLU A 164 -3.76 -9.10 -0.72
N PHE A 165 -4.65 -9.96 -1.21
CA PHE A 165 -4.31 -11.16 -1.97
C PHE A 165 -5.08 -11.21 -3.30
N LEU A 166 -4.41 -11.58 -4.41
CA LEU A 166 -5.04 -11.63 -5.73
C LEU A 166 -4.92 -13.00 -6.42
N TYR A 167 -6.06 -13.56 -6.86
CA TYR A 167 -6.07 -14.61 -7.88
C TYR A 167 -6.66 -14.10 -9.18
N THR A 168 -6.02 -14.44 -10.29
CA THR A 168 -6.56 -14.19 -11.64
C THR A 168 -6.47 -15.44 -12.50
N SER A 169 -7.31 -15.55 -13.52
CA SER A 169 -7.22 -16.64 -14.48
C SER A 169 -7.55 -16.20 -15.90
N THR A 170 -7.12 -17.03 -16.86
CA THR A 170 -7.65 -16.99 -18.23
C THR A 170 -7.28 -15.70 -18.95
N MET A 171 -6.03 -15.24 -18.76
CA MET A 171 -5.46 -14.16 -19.57
C MET A 171 -5.17 -14.64 -20.99
N HIS A 172 -4.92 -15.94 -21.17
CA HIS A 172 -5.09 -16.61 -22.44
C HIS A 172 -6.52 -17.16 -22.53
N GLY A 173 -7.25 -16.74 -23.55
CA GLY A 173 -8.69 -17.04 -23.64
C GLY A 173 -9.02 -18.52 -23.80
N ASP A 174 -8.08 -19.33 -24.31
CA ASP A 174 -8.26 -20.76 -24.49
C ASP A 174 -7.89 -21.62 -23.26
N GLU A 175 -7.37 -21.01 -22.19
CA GLU A 175 -6.89 -21.67 -20.96
C GLU A 175 -7.95 -21.57 -19.84
N THR A 176 -9.03 -22.31 -20.03
CA THR A 176 -10.32 -22.09 -19.34
C THR A 176 -10.54 -22.87 -18.03
N ALA A 177 -9.61 -23.73 -17.60
CA ALA A 177 -9.80 -24.52 -16.38
C ALA A 177 -9.85 -23.63 -15.13
N GLY A 178 -8.90 -22.70 -15.00
CA GLY A 178 -8.82 -21.76 -13.89
C GLY A 178 -10.05 -20.85 -13.81
N TYR A 179 -10.66 -20.48 -14.95
CA TYR A 179 -11.90 -19.71 -14.99
C TYR A 179 -12.99 -20.31 -14.09
N ILE A 180 -13.22 -21.62 -14.24
CA ILE A 180 -14.25 -22.32 -13.47
C ILE A 180 -13.80 -22.51 -12.03
N PHE A 181 -12.50 -22.71 -11.78
CA PHE A 181 -11.99 -22.86 -10.41
C PHE A 181 -12.12 -21.57 -9.62
N MET A 182 -11.93 -20.41 -10.25
CA MET A 182 -12.11 -19.10 -9.61
C MET A 182 -13.56 -18.81 -9.27
N LEU A 183 -14.49 -19.06 -10.20
CA LEU A 183 -15.93 -18.96 -9.91
C LEU A 183 -16.33 -19.88 -8.74
N ARG A 184 -15.79 -21.09 -8.72
CA ARG A 184 -16.06 -22.07 -7.67
C ARG A 184 -15.38 -21.73 -6.34
N LEU A 185 -14.21 -21.08 -6.37
CA LEU A 185 -13.51 -20.61 -5.18
C LEU A 185 -14.32 -19.50 -4.51
N ILE A 186 -14.81 -18.53 -5.29
CA ILE A 186 -15.72 -17.48 -4.79
C ILE A 186 -16.93 -18.12 -4.09
N ASP A 187 -17.66 -19.01 -4.79
CA ASP A 187 -18.80 -19.73 -4.20
C ASP A 187 -18.41 -20.49 -2.92
N SER A 188 -17.28 -21.19 -2.92
CA SER A 188 -16.81 -21.99 -1.78
C SER A 188 -16.45 -21.13 -0.58
N LEU A 189 -15.85 -19.95 -0.78
CA LEU A 189 -15.51 -19.01 0.29
C LEU A 189 -16.79 -18.45 0.92
N LEU A 190 -17.68 -17.90 0.09
CA LEU A 190 -18.91 -17.24 0.53
C LEU A 190 -19.87 -18.21 1.21
N THR A 191 -20.11 -19.39 0.63
CA THR A 191 -21.04 -20.38 1.19
C THR A 191 -20.52 -21.05 2.48
N SER A 192 -19.20 -21.04 2.70
CA SER A 192 -18.57 -21.66 3.88
C SER A 192 -18.33 -20.67 5.02
N TYR A 193 -18.40 -19.37 4.75
CA TYR A 193 -18.23 -18.34 5.77
C TYR A 193 -19.27 -18.48 6.89
N GLY A 194 -18.84 -18.28 8.14
CA GLY A 194 -19.65 -18.52 9.34
C GLY A 194 -19.79 -20.00 9.75
N THR A 195 -19.25 -20.96 8.99
CA THR A 195 -19.32 -22.39 9.34
C THR A 195 -17.97 -23.11 9.35
N VAL A 196 -17.06 -22.79 8.42
CA VAL A 196 -15.74 -23.44 8.33
C VAL A 196 -14.67 -22.53 8.96
N PRO A 197 -14.05 -22.92 10.09
CA PRO A 197 -13.10 -22.05 10.82
C PRO A 197 -11.95 -21.52 9.96
N ARG A 198 -11.42 -22.36 9.06
CA ARG A 198 -10.37 -21.97 8.12
C ARG A 198 -10.82 -20.83 7.21
N ILE A 199 -12.05 -20.88 6.69
CA ILE A 199 -12.58 -19.85 5.79
C ILE A 199 -12.94 -18.57 6.55
N ILE A 200 -13.44 -18.70 7.79
CA ILE A 200 -13.67 -17.54 8.66
C ILE A 200 -12.34 -16.80 8.88
N GLY A 201 -11.27 -17.52 9.25
CA GLY A 201 -9.96 -16.91 9.45
C GLY A 201 -9.31 -16.34 8.19
N LEU A 202 -9.67 -16.83 7.00
CA LEU A 202 -9.20 -16.23 5.74
C LEU A 202 -9.93 -14.92 5.43
N ILE A 203 -11.26 -14.90 5.56
CA ILE A 203 -12.07 -13.73 5.21
C ILE A 203 -11.93 -12.60 6.24
N ASN A 204 -11.62 -12.93 7.49
CA ASN A 204 -11.42 -11.95 8.58
C ASN A 204 -9.98 -11.44 8.74
N GLU A 205 -9.05 -11.88 7.88
CA GLU A 205 -7.64 -11.51 8.03
C GLU A 205 -6.99 -11.20 6.68
N ILE A 206 -7.73 -11.21 5.57
CA ILE A 206 -7.23 -11.04 4.20
C ILE A 206 -8.29 -10.33 3.38
N GLU A 207 -7.87 -9.28 2.66
CA GLU A 207 -8.65 -8.76 1.56
C GLU A 207 -8.42 -9.59 0.30
N ILE A 208 -9.38 -10.47 -0.03
CA ILE A 208 -9.24 -11.45 -1.11
C ILE A 208 -9.86 -10.91 -2.39
N TYR A 209 -9.07 -10.81 -3.45
CA TYR A 209 -9.51 -10.39 -4.78
C TYR A 209 -9.42 -11.56 -5.77
N ILE A 210 -10.51 -11.82 -6.50
CA ILE A 210 -10.57 -12.93 -7.46
C ILE A 210 -11.12 -12.44 -8.81
N ASN A 211 -10.30 -12.54 -9.86
CA ASN A 211 -10.70 -12.38 -11.26
C ASN A 211 -10.76 -13.74 -11.97
N PRO A 212 -11.95 -14.24 -12.34
CA PRO A 212 -12.03 -15.50 -13.06
C PRO A 212 -11.62 -15.44 -14.54
N LEU A 213 -11.76 -14.28 -15.18
CA LEU A 213 -11.69 -14.14 -16.64
C LEU A 213 -11.02 -12.83 -17.05
N ALA A 214 -9.70 -12.88 -17.24
CA ALA A 214 -8.89 -11.73 -17.65
C ALA A 214 -8.94 -11.42 -19.16
N ASN A 215 -9.25 -12.42 -20.00
CA ASN A 215 -9.41 -12.26 -21.45
C ASN A 215 -10.76 -12.83 -21.93
N PRO A 216 -11.87 -12.11 -21.67
CA PRO A 216 -13.19 -12.55 -22.10
C PRO A 216 -13.34 -12.57 -23.63
N ASP A 217 -12.56 -11.75 -24.35
CA ASP A 217 -12.62 -11.67 -25.81
C ASP A 217 -12.04 -12.91 -26.51
N GLY A 218 -10.88 -13.39 -26.04
CA GLY A 218 -10.30 -14.65 -26.51
C GLY A 218 -11.17 -15.84 -26.12
N THR A 219 -11.74 -15.83 -24.91
CA THR A 219 -12.58 -16.92 -24.39
C THR A 219 -13.90 -17.07 -25.15
N TYR A 220 -14.55 -15.96 -25.47
CA TYR A 220 -15.81 -15.92 -26.22
C TYR A 220 -15.62 -15.45 -27.67
N TRP A 221 -14.53 -15.90 -28.31
CA TRP A 221 -14.15 -15.55 -29.68
C TRP A 221 -15.28 -15.81 -30.70
N GLY A 222 -15.95 -16.96 -30.57
CA GLY A 222 -17.09 -17.36 -31.40
C GLY A 222 -18.42 -16.67 -31.04
N GLY A 223 -18.42 -15.78 -30.04
CA GLY A 223 -19.59 -15.11 -29.48
C GLY A 223 -19.94 -15.59 -28.06
N ASN A 224 -20.77 -14.83 -27.36
CA ASN A 224 -21.07 -14.98 -25.93
C ASN A 224 -21.69 -16.32 -25.50
N ASN A 225 -22.16 -17.15 -26.44
CA ASN A 225 -22.93 -18.36 -26.15
C ASN A 225 -22.05 -19.60 -25.89
N THR A 226 -20.76 -19.56 -26.21
CA THR A 226 -19.88 -20.72 -26.03
C THR A 226 -18.43 -20.33 -25.89
N VAL A 227 -17.70 -21.12 -25.10
CA VAL A 227 -16.22 -21.10 -25.05
C VAL A 227 -15.60 -22.04 -26.12
N SER A 228 -16.43 -22.72 -26.92
CA SER A 228 -15.95 -23.53 -28.04
C SER A 228 -15.27 -22.64 -29.08
N GLY A 229 -14.04 -23.00 -29.44
CA GLY A 229 -13.24 -22.20 -30.36
C GLY A 229 -12.63 -20.96 -29.73
N ALA A 230 -12.59 -20.87 -28.39
CA ALA A 230 -11.75 -19.91 -27.67
C ALA A 230 -10.32 -19.94 -28.21
N ILE A 231 -9.71 -18.76 -28.28
CA ILE A 231 -8.35 -18.52 -28.77
C ILE A 231 -7.47 -17.96 -27.66
N ARG A 232 -6.14 -18.07 -27.81
CA ARG A 232 -5.17 -17.59 -26.81
C ARG A 232 -5.22 -16.08 -26.64
N ARG A 233 -5.14 -15.34 -27.74
CA ARG A 233 -4.91 -13.89 -27.76
C ARG A 233 -6.16 -13.07 -27.43
N ASN A 234 -5.99 -11.78 -27.16
CA ASN A 234 -7.13 -10.86 -27.06
C ASN A 234 -7.72 -10.55 -28.46
N ALA A 235 -8.77 -9.74 -28.54
CA ALA A 235 -9.42 -9.43 -29.83
C ALA A 235 -8.52 -8.68 -30.84
N ASN A 236 -7.43 -8.04 -30.40
CA ASN A 236 -6.44 -7.42 -31.28
C ASN A 236 -5.30 -8.39 -31.69
N SER A 237 -5.43 -9.68 -31.38
CA SER A 237 -4.40 -10.70 -31.64
C SER A 237 -3.07 -10.45 -30.90
N VAL A 238 -3.12 -9.81 -29.74
CA VAL A 238 -1.99 -9.61 -28.84
C VAL A 238 -2.01 -10.66 -27.72
N ASP A 239 -0.85 -11.22 -27.41
CA ASP A 239 -0.66 -12.09 -26.26
C ASP A 239 -0.54 -11.22 -25.00
N LEU A 240 -1.54 -11.28 -24.11
CA LEU A 240 -1.58 -10.43 -22.93
C LEU A 240 -0.41 -10.72 -21.98
N ASN A 241 0.13 -11.94 -21.96
CA ASN A 241 1.28 -12.31 -21.12
C ASN A 241 2.64 -12.02 -21.79
N ARG A 242 2.66 -11.15 -22.81
CA ARG A 242 3.86 -10.54 -23.40
C ARG A 242 3.77 -9.01 -23.45
N ASN A 243 2.68 -8.45 -22.94
CA ASN A 243 2.30 -7.06 -23.17
C ASN A 243 2.54 -6.16 -21.94
N TYR A 244 3.13 -6.66 -20.86
CA TYR A 244 3.48 -5.85 -19.69
C TYR A 244 4.85 -5.17 -19.83
N PRO A 245 5.13 -4.12 -19.05
CA PRO A 245 6.49 -3.64 -18.84
C PRO A 245 7.39 -4.75 -18.32
N ASP A 246 8.59 -4.82 -18.86
CA ASP A 246 9.60 -5.81 -18.51
C ASP A 246 10.83 -5.14 -17.88
N PRO A 247 11.40 -5.69 -16.81
CA PRO A 247 12.54 -5.08 -16.16
C PRO A 247 13.86 -5.21 -16.94
N GLU A 248 13.95 -6.10 -17.95
CA GLU A 248 15.07 -6.20 -18.88
C GLU A 248 14.81 -5.46 -20.20
N ASP A 249 13.67 -5.74 -20.83
CA ASP A 249 13.36 -5.32 -22.22
C ASP A 249 12.51 -4.04 -22.31
N GLY A 250 12.14 -3.43 -21.17
CA GLY A 250 11.46 -2.13 -21.11
C GLY A 250 9.94 -2.18 -21.28
N PRO A 251 9.27 -1.05 -21.60
CA PRO A 251 7.81 -0.93 -21.44
C PRO A 251 6.96 -1.74 -22.45
N HIS A 252 7.49 -2.06 -23.63
CA HIS A 252 6.76 -2.73 -24.72
C HIS A 252 7.64 -3.80 -25.38
N PRO A 253 8.00 -4.90 -24.68
CA PRO A 253 8.92 -5.91 -25.19
C PRO A 253 8.36 -6.66 -26.41
N ASP A 254 7.03 -6.77 -26.54
CA ASP A 254 6.34 -7.35 -27.70
C ASP A 254 6.19 -6.37 -28.89
N GLY A 255 6.58 -5.11 -28.72
CA GLY A 255 6.44 -4.05 -29.71
C GLY A 255 5.00 -3.61 -30.00
N ASN A 256 4.02 -3.98 -29.16
CA ASN A 256 2.63 -3.54 -29.29
C ASN A 256 2.29 -2.49 -28.21
N PRO A 257 1.31 -1.59 -28.47
CA PRO A 257 0.71 -0.80 -27.41
C PRO A 257 0.11 -1.69 -26.32
N TRP A 258 0.04 -1.18 -25.08
CA TRP A 258 -0.68 -1.86 -24.02
C TRP A 258 -2.16 -2.04 -24.39
N GLN A 259 -2.66 -3.25 -24.19
CA GLN A 259 -4.06 -3.59 -24.48
C GLN A 259 -4.99 -3.10 -23.38
N PRO A 260 -6.30 -2.88 -23.66
CA PRO A 260 -7.26 -2.47 -22.63
C PRO A 260 -7.25 -3.38 -21.40
N GLU A 261 -7.12 -4.69 -21.60
CA GLU A 261 -7.03 -5.67 -20.52
C GLU A 261 -5.75 -5.48 -19.68
N THR A 262 -4.60 -5.33 -20.34
CA THR A 262 -3.31 -5.06 -19.67
C THR A 262 -3.36 -3.75 -18.88
N ILE A 263 -3.90 -2.68 -19.47
CA ILE A 263 -4.05 -1.38 -18.80
C ILE A 263 -4.95 -1.48 -17.57
N ALA A 264 -6.06 -2.22 -17.67
CA ALA A 264 -6.97 -2.42 -16.54
C ALA A 264 -6.25 -3.09 -15.36
N PHE A 265 -5.46 -4.14 -15.62
CA PHE A 265 -4.69 -4.83 -14.59
C PHE A 265 -3.50 -4.03 -14.06
N MET A 266 -2.81 -3.26 -14.90
CA MET A 266 -1.76 -2.35 -14.42
C MET A 266 -2.37 -1.29 -13.49
N ASN A 267 -3.46 -0.63 -13.90
CA ASN A 267 -4.14 0.32 -13.03
C ASN A 267 -4.64 -0.33 -11.74
N PHE A 268 -5.09 -1.58 -11.80
CA PHE A 268 -5.50 -2.31 -10.60
C PHE A 268 -4.32 -2.54 -9.65
N ALA A 269 -3.18 -2.99 -10.16
CA ALA A 269 -1.95 -3.14 -9.36
C ALA A 269 -1.43 -1.79 -8.81
N GLU A 270 -1.52 -0.68 -9.56
CA GLU A 270 -1.09 0.65 -9.08
C GLU A 270 -1.95 1.20 -7.94
N ASN A 271 -3.21 0.74 -7.82
CA ASN A 271 -4.16 1.25 -6.81
C ASN A 271 -4.30 0.31 -5.60
N HIS A 272 -3.56 -0.79 -5.56
CA HIS A 272 -3.68 -1.84 -4.56
C HIS A 272 -2.29 -2.32 -4.12
N HIS A 273 -2.11 -2.62 -2.83
CA HIS A 273 -0.85 -3.20 -2.36
C HIS A 273 -0.99 -4.72 -2.22
N PHE A 274 -1.06 -5.43 -3.36
CA PHE A 274 -1.12 -6.89 -3.34
C PHE A 274 0.18 -7.48 -2.80
N VAL A 275 0.10 -8.22 -1.69
CA VAL A 275 1.27 -8.86 -1.06
C VAL A 275 1.63 -10.14 -1.81
N ILE A 276 0.62 -10.94 -2.15
CA ILE A 276 0.76 -12.20 -2.89
C ILE A 276 -0.30 -12.25 -3.99
N SER A 277 0.08 -12.76 -5.16
CA SER A 277 -0.83 -13.02 -6.27
C SER A 277 -0.55 -14.37 -6.96
N SER A 278 -1.46 -14.83 -7.81
CA SER A 278 -1.16 -15.85 -8.81
C SER A 278 -2.04 -15.70 -10.05
N ASN A 279 -1.42 -15.89 -11.22
CA ASN A 279 -2.11 -15.94 -12.50
C ASN A 279 -2.20 -17.39 -13.00
N MET A 280 -3.40 -17.84 -13.38
CA MET A 280 -3.66 -19.23 -13.75
C MET A 280 -3.68 -19.45 -15.26
N HIS A 281 -3.01 -20.51 -15.66
CA HIS A 281 -2.77 -20.92 -17.04
C HIS A 281 -3.14 -22.39 -17.28
N GLY A 282 -3.08 -22.80 -18.55
CA GLY A 282 -3.20 -24.18 -18.97
C GLY A 282 -2.34 -24.47 -20.20
N GLY A 283 -1.86 -25.70 -20.29
CA GLY A 283 -0.88 -26.14 -21.28
C GLY A 283 0.19 -27.01 -20.65
N ALA A 284 0.45 -26.80 -19.36
CA ALA A 284 1.30 -27.64 -18.52
C ALA A 284 0.65 -27.91 -17.15
N GLU A 285 1.37 -28.63 -16.27
CA GLU A 285 0.99 -28.90 -14.88
C GLU A 285 2.20 -28.62 -13.98
N VAL A 286 2.39 -27.35 -13.60
CA VAL A 286 3.56 -26.87 -12.87
C VAL A 286 3.30 -25.53 -12.16
N CYS A 287 3.93 -25.31 -11.02
CA CYS A 287 4.06 -23.98 -10.42
C CYS A 287 5.31 -23.31 -10.99
N ASN A 288 5.12 -22.31 -11.84
CA ASN A 288 6.17 -21.51 -12.47
C ASN A 288 6.44 -20.27 -11.61
N TYR A 289 7.63 -20.13 -11.04
CA TYR A 289 8.00 -18.99 -10.19
C TYR A 289 9.04 -18.07 -10.84
N PRO A 290 9.14 -16.79 -10.40
CA PRO A 290 10.06 -15.82 -10.98
C PRO A 290 11.53 -16.25 -10.97
N TRP A 291 12.37 -15.68 -11.81
CA TRP A 291 12.03 -14.76 -12.91
C TRP A 291 11.69 -15.52 -14.19
N ASP A 292 10.77 -14.97 -14.97
CA ASP A 292 10.52 -15.41 -16.34
C ASP A 292 11.55 -14.80 -17.32
N THR A 293 11.95 -13.55 -17.09
CA THR A 293 12.81 -12.77 -18.00
C THR A 293 14.30 -12.96 -17.73
N TRP A 294 14.70 -13.05 -16.45
CA TRP A 294 16.11 -13.13 -16.05
C TRP A 294 16.60 -14.54 -15.72
N SER A 295 17.85 -14.81 -16.11
CA SER A 295 18.55 -16.06 -15.78
C SER A 295 19.01 -16.15 -14.32
N GLN A 296 19.12 -15.02 -13.62
CA GLN A 296 19.42 -15.02 -12.20
C GLN A 296 18.17 -15.40 -11.40
N TYR A 297 18.36 -15.99 -10.23
CA TYR A 297 17.24 -16.35 -9.37
C TYR A 297 16.77 -15.13 -8.54
N PRO A 298 15.49 -15.08 -8.14
CA PRO A 298 14.97 -14.02 -7.26
C PRO A 298 15.59 -14.10 -5.87
N ALA A 299 15.64 -12.97 -5.15
CA ALA A 299 16.14 -12.93 -3.76
C ALA A 299 15.47 -13.97 -2.85
N ASP A 300 14.17 -14.19 -3.05
CA ASP A 300 13.32 -15.08 -2.26
C ASP A 300 13.27 -16.53 -2.80
N THR A 301 14.33 -17.04 -3.43
CA THR A 301 14.33 -18.39 -4.07
C THR A 301 13.87 -19.51 -3.14
N ASP A 302 14.43 -19.60 -1.93
CA ASP A 302 14.08 -20.63 -0.96
C ASP A 302 12.59 -20.56 -0.55
N TRP A 303 12.03 -19.34 -0.51
CA TRP A 303 10.61 -19.15 -0.22
C TRP A 303 9.74 -19.57 -1.40
N TRP A 304 10.15 -19.22 -2.63
CA TRP A 304 9.45 -19.62 -3.86
C TRP A 304 9.38 -21.13 -4.02
N GLU A 305 10.52 -21.82 -3.93
CA GLU A 305 10.57 -23.28 -4.05
C GLU A 305 9.69 -23.94 -2.98
N TYR A 306 9.76 -23.45 -1.73
CA TYR A 306 8.93 -23.95 -0.64
C TYR A 306 7.43 -23.78 -0.90
N VAL A 307 6.98 -22.58 -1.28
CA VAL A 307 5.56 -22.29 -1.49
C VAL A 307 5.01 -22.99 -2.74
N CYS A 308 5.80 -23.09 -3.81
CA CYS A 308 5.41 -23.84 -5.00
C CYS A 308 5.29 -25.34 -4.70
N HIS A 309 6.19 -25.92 -3.89
CA HIS A 309 6.04 -27.30 -3.43
C HIS A 309 4.83 -27.47 -2.51
N GLU A 310 4.53 -26.51 -1.62
CA GLU A 310 3.31 -26.57 -0.79
C GLU A 310 2.05 -26.71 -1.65
N TYR A 311 2.00 -26.02 -2.80
CA TYR A 311 0.93 -26.15 -3.77
C TYR A 311 0.95 -27.52 -4.45
N ALA A 312 2.07 -27.85 -5.11
CA ALA A 312 2.23 -29.03 -5.96
C ALA A 312 2.02 -30.33 -5.16
N ASP A 313 2.71 -30.50 -4.04
CA ASP A 313 2.65 -31.71 -3.20
C ASP A 313 1.22 -31.97 -2.68
N THR A 314 0.52 -30.89 -2.30
CA THR A 314 -0.88 -31.00 -1.87
C THR A 314 -1.76 -31.42 -3.04
N ALA A 315 -1.57 -30.84 -4.22
CA ALA A 315 -2.36 -31.17 -5.40
C ALA A 315 -2.12 -32.63 -5.84
N GLN A 316 -0.87 -33.08 -5.85
CA GLN A 316 -0.45 -34.46 -6.09
C GLN A 316 -1.10 -35.44 -5.11
N THR A 317 -1.14 -35.09 -3.82
CA THR A 317 -1.74 -35.94 -2.76
C THR A 317 -3.22 -36.22 -3.01
N PHE A 318 -3.96 -35.27 -3.58
CA PHE A 318 -5.41 -35.37 -3.78
C PHE A 318 -5.82 -35.67 -5.23
N SER A 319 -4.87 -36.04 -6.08
CA SER A 319 -5.07 -36.31 -7.50
C SER A 319 -4.60 -37.72 -7.90
N PRO A 320 -4.93 -38.19 -9.11
CA PRO A 320 -4.31 -39.37 -9.69
C PRO A 320 -2.79 -39.19 -9.84
N SER A 321 -2.05 -40.29 -9.73
CA SER A 321 -0.60 -40.31 -9.97
C SER A 321 -0.25 -39.68 -11.32
N GLY A 322 0.72 -38.77 -11.30
CA GLY A 322 1.23 -38.06 -12.48
C GLY A 322 0.76 -36.61 -12.59
N TYR A 323 -0.30 -36.19 -11.88
CA TYR A 323 -0.73 -34.79 -11.89
C TYR A 323 0.29 -33.89 -11.17
N MET A 324 0.64 -32.73 -11.76
CA MET A 324 1.63 -31.79 -11.23
C MET A 324 2.98 -32.44 -10.85
N SER A 325 3.49 -33.35 -11.69
CA SER A 325 4.75 -34.07 -11.44
C SER A 325 5.85 -33.80 -12.48
N GLY A 326 5.64 -32.80 -13.35
CA GLY A 326 6.64 -32.37 -14.33
C GLY A 326 7.79 -31.59 -13.70
N PHE A 327 8.86 -31.35 -14.47
CA PHE A 327 10.00 -30.52 -14.04
C PHE A 327 10.67 -31.04 -12.76
N ASP A 328 10.90 -30.16 -11.79
CA ASP A 328 11.40 -30.52 -10.45
C ASP A 328 10.22 -30.81 -9.52
N ASP A 329 9.57 -31.96 -9.75
CA ASP A 329 8.44 -32.44 -8.95
C ASP A 329 7.27 -31.44 -8.80
N GLY A 330 6.87 -30.83 -9.91
CA GLY A 330 5.73 -29.93 -10.00
C GLY A 330 6.06 -28.44 -9.88
N ILE A 331 7.34 -28.07 -9.81
CA ILE A 331 7.79 -26.67 -9.80
C ILE A 331 8.84 -26.38 -10.87
N THR A 332 8.93 -25.11 -11.29
CA THR A 332 10.01 -24.63 -12.17
C THR A 332 10.26 -23.13 -11.98
N ASN A 333 11.51 -22.70 -12.08
CA ASN A 333 11.80 -21.30 -12.39
C ASN A 333 11.41 -21.02 -13.85
N GLY A 334 10.85 -19.83 -14.10
CA GLY A 334 10.37 -19.42 -15.43
C GLY A 334 11.45 -19.45 -16.51
N TYR A 335 12.55 -18.74 -16.27
CA TYR A 335 13.66 -18.69 -17.22
C TYR A 335 14.26 -20.06 -17.50
N ALA A 336 14.38 -20.91 -16.47
CA ALA A 336 14.89 -22.27 -16.58
C ALA A 336 13.99 -23.17 -17.45
N TRP A 337 12.68 -22.92 -17.48
CA TRP A 337 11.77 -23.57 -18.42
C TRP A 337 11.93 -22.99 -19.83
N TYR A 338 11.64 -21.70 -19.99
CA TYR A 338 11.97 -20.88 -21.15
C TYR A 338 11.76 -19.39 -20.85
N SER A 339 12.69 -18.54 -21.27
CA SER A 339 12.61 -17.11 -20.99
C SER A 339 11.44 -16.43 -21.71
N ILE A 340 10.69 -15.57 -21.03
CA ILE A 340 9.71 -14.67 -21.66
C ILE A 340 9.90 -13.25 -21.16
N ALA A 341 9.58 -12.26 -22.00
CA ALA A 341 9.59 -10.86 -21.61
C ALA A 341 8.16 -10.30 -21.65
N GLY A 342 7.87 -9.35 -20.76
CA GLY A 342 6.57 -8.69 -20.66
C GLY A 342 5.46 -9.56 -20.07
N GLY A 343 5.84 -10.56 -19.28
CA GLY A 343 4.91 -11.37 -18.50
C GLY A 343 4.36 -10.60 -17.30
N ARG A 344 3.12 -10.92 -16.90
CA ARG A 344 2.51 -10.28 -15.73
C ARG A 344 3.21 -10.68 -14.43
N GLN A 345 3.68 -11.93 -14.34
CA GLN A 345 4.39 -12.44 -13.18
C GLN A 345 5.56 -11.53 -12.79
N ASP A 346 6.49 -11.28 -13.72
CA ASP A 346 7.65 -10.44 -13.46
C ASP A 346 7.26 -8.97 -13.24
N TYR A 347 6.20 -8.49 -13.91
CA TYR A 347 5.66 -7.15 -13.66
C TYR A 347 5.21 -6.96 -12.20
N MET A 348 4.41 -7.90 -11.67
CA MET A 348 3.92 -7.86 -10.29
C MET A 348 5.06 -7.96 -9.29
N ASN A 349 6.03 -8.84 -9.53
CA ASN A 349 7.17 -9.04 -8.62
C ASN A 349 8.12 -7.84 -8.59
N TYR A 350 8.48 -7.31 -9.76
CA TYR A 350 9.51 -6.27 -9.84
C TYR A 350 8.97 -4.86 -9.58
N PHE A 351 7.82 -4.49 -10.18
CA PHE A 351 7.32 -3.12 -10.09
C PHE A 351 6.41 -2.88 -8.90
N HIS A 352 5.77 -3.93 -8.37
CA HIS A 352 4.77 -3.84 -7.31
C HIS A 352 5.14 -4.57 -6.02
N GLN A 353 6.34 -5.17 -5.95
CA GLN A 353 6.79 -5.97 -4.80
C GLN A 353 5.79 -7.10 -4.43
N CYS A 354 4.92 -7.50 -5.37
CA CYS A 354 3.87 -8.48 -5.18
C CYS A 354 4.40 -9.86 -5.56
N ARG A 355 4.34 -10.82 -4.63
CA ARG A 355 4.80 -12.18 -4.89
C ARG A 355 3.78 -12.89 -5.77
N GLU A 356 3.95 -12.79 -7.07
CA GLU A 356 3.15 -13.53 -8.05
C GLU A 356 3.90 -14.72 -8.64
N PHE A 357 3.22 -15.85 -8.78
CA PHE A 357 3.69 -16.97 -9.61
C PHE A 357 2.61 -17.40 -10.60
N THR A 358 3.05 -17.95 -11.73
CA THR A 358 2.18 -18.52 -12.76
C THR A 358 1.86 -19.97 -12.43
N LEU A 359 0.56 -20.27 -12.35
CA LEU A 359 0.06 -21.60 -12.03
C LEU A 359 -0.49 -22.29 -13.27
N GLU A 360 0.25 -23.25 -13.80
CA GLU A 360 -0.18 -24.12 -14.90
C GLU A 360 -1.02 -25.29 -14.34
N LEU A 361 -2.33 -25.22 -14.52
CA LEU A 361 -3.26 -26.14 -13.83
C LEU A 361 -3.45 -27.48 -14.54
N THR A 362 -3.33 -27.50 -15.86
CA THR A 362 -3.80 -28.62 -16.69
C THR A 362 -3.03 -28.70 -18.00
N ASN A 363 -2.62 -29.92 -18.40
CA ASN A 363 -2.05 -30.14 -19.74
C ASN A 363 -3.06 -29.91 -20.88
N THR A 364 -4.36 -29.92 -20.60
CA THR A 364 -5.43 -29.68 -21.59
C THR A 364 -6.07 -28.32 -21.35
N LYS A 365 -5.82 -27.36 -22.25
CA LYS A 365 -6.28 -25.96 -22.12
C LYS A 365 -7.80 -25.80 -21.93
N LEU A 366 -8.59 -26.62 -22.64
CA LEU A 366 -10.06 -26.67 -22.53
C LEU A 366 -10.53 -28.07 -22.11
N LEU A 367 -10.68 -28.25 -20.79
CA LEU A 367 -11.13 -29.52 -20.20
C LEU A 367 -12.56 -29.89 -20.61
N SER A 368 -12.86 -31.20 -20.66
CA SER A 368 -14.25 -31.64 -20.74
C SER A 368 -15.02 -31.17 -19.50
N ALA A 369 -16.24 -30.68 -19.67
CA ALA A 369 -16.98 -30.10 -18.55
C ALA A 369 -17.23 -31.13 -17.42
N SER A 370 -17.27 -32.42 -17.74
CA SER A 370 -17.33 -33.52 -16.77
C SER A 370 -16.07 -33.72 -15.92
N GLN A 371 -14.91 -33.21 -16.34
CA GLN A 371 -13.63 -33.32 -15.61
C GLN A 371 -13.44 -32.20 -14.58
N LEU A 372 -14.07 -31.03 -14.80
CA LEU A 372 -13.96 -29.85 -13.93
C LEU A 372 -14.13 -30.16 -12.44
N PRO A 373 -15.11 -31.00 -12.01
CA PRO A 373 -15.28 -31.27 -10.58
C PRO A 373 -14.13 -32.05 -9.95
N ALA A 374 -13.49 -32.93 -10.73
CA ALA A 374 -12.35 -33.72 -10.27
C ALA A 374 -11.11 -32.82 -10.11
N TYR A 375 -10.79 -32.00 -11.11
CA TYR A 375 -9.64 -31.09 -11.05
C TYR A 375 -9.79 -30.00 -9.98
N TRP A 376 -11.00 -29.49 -9.75
CA TRP A 376 -11.26 -28.68 -8.55
C TRP A 376 -10.94 -29.45 -7.26
N GLY A 377 -11.33 -30.72 -7.20
CA GLY A 377 -11.02 -31.61 -6.07
C GLY A 377 -9.53 -31.78 -5.81
N TYR A 378 -8.71 -31.72 -6.86
CA TYR A 378 -7.24 -31.79 -6.78
C TYR A 378 -6.68 -30.48 -6.19
N ASN A 379 -7.13 -29.33 -6.70
CA ASN A 379 -6.49 -28.03 -6.44
C ASN A 379 -7.05 -27.23 -5.27
N ARG A 380 -8.31 -27.43 -4.87
CA ARG A 380 -8.98 -26.53 -3.90
C ARG A 380 -8.25 -26.37 -2.57
N ARG A 381 -7.48 -27.37 -2.13
CA ARG A 381 -6.70 -27.30 -0.89
C ARG A 381 -5.44 -26.48 -1.10
N SER A 382 -4.74 -26.72 -2.21
CA SER A 382 -3.57 -25.95 -2.62
C SER A 382 -3.89 -24.47 -2.83
N LEU A 383 -5.05 -24.16 -3.44
CA LEU A 383 -5.52 -22.78 -3.59
C LEU A 383 -5.67 -22.05 -2.25
N LEU A 384 -6.23 -22.73 -1.24
CA LEU A 384 -6.34 -22.18 0.12
C LEU A 384 -4.98 -22.12 0.83
N ASN A 385 -4.13 -23.14 0.65
CA ASN A 385 -2.78 -23.17 1.25
C ASN A 385 -1.91 -22.01 0.75
N TYR A 386 -2.00 -21.70 -0.55
CA TYR A 386 -1.26 -20.58 -1.14
C TYR A 386 -1.81 -19.23 -0.68
N MET A 387 -3.14 -19.09 -0.59
CA MET A 387 -3.77 -17.89 -0.02
C MET A 387 -3.32 -17.65 1.43
N GLU A 388 -3.19 -18.70 2.26
CA GLU A 388 -2.70 -18.58 3.63
C GLU A 388 -1.25 -18.06 3.73
N GLN A 389 -0.42 -18.19 2.69
CA GLN A 389 0.96 -17.71 2.73
C GLN A 389 1.05 -16.21 2.96
N VAL A 390 0.02 -15.45 2.59
CA VAL A 390 -0.02 -14.00 2.75
C VAL A 390 -0.01 -13.56 4.22
N LEU A 391 -0.38 -14.47 5.14
CA LEU A 391 -0.41 -14.24 6.57
C LEU A 391 0.94 -14.55 7.26
N PHE A 392 1.86 -15.22 6.58
CA PHE A 392 3.12 -15.70 7.15
C PHE A 392 4.31 -14.79 6.82
N GLY A 393 5.45 -15.06 7.46
CA GLY A 393 6.65 -14.24 7.32
C GLY A 393 6.69 -13.15 8.38
N ILE A 394 7.05 -11.92 7.99
CA ILE A 394 7.13 -10.77 8.90
C ILE A 394 5.97 -9.83 8.61
N ARG A 395 5.27 -9.41 9.66
CA ARG A 395 4.17 -8.43 9.59
C ARG A 395 4.31 -7.42 10.72
N GLY A 396 3.72 -6.25 10.58
CA GLY A 396 3.59 -5.30 11.67
C GLY A 396 3.23 -3.91 11.19
N ILE A 397 3.25 -2.94 12.11
CA ILE A 397 2.91 -1.55 11.83
C ILE A 397 4.13 -0.65 12.04
N VAL A 398 4.38 0.28 11.11
CA VAL A 398 5.37 1.34 11.26
C VAL A 398 4.70 2.65 11.63
N THR A 399 5.12 3.25 12.75
CA THR A 399 4.55 4.50 13.28
C THR A 399 5.63 5.53 13.66
N ASP A 400 5.22 6.78 13.75
CA ASP A 400 6.01 7.86 14.31
C ASP A 400 6.07 7.71 15.84
N SER A 401 7.30 7.66 16.37
CA SER A 401 7.56 7.55 17.82
C SER A 401 7.00 8.70 18.67
N ILE A 402 6.72 9.86 18.07
CA ILE A 402 6.23 11.06 18.76
C ILE A 402 4.71 11.17 18.60
N THR A 403 4.21 11.14 17.36
CA THR A 403 2.79 11.38 17.08
C THR A 403 1.94 10.11 17.17
N GLY A 404 2.56 8.93 17.15
CA GLY A 404 1.90 7.64 17.02
C GLY A 404 1.22 7.42 15.67
N GLN A 405 1.36 8.35 14.71
CA GLN A 405 0.72 8.24 13.42
C GLN A 405 1.44 7.22 12.52
N PRO A 406 0.70 6.49 11.68
CA PRO A 406 1.26 5.59 10.68
C PRO A 406 2.23 6.26 9.71
N ILE A 407 3.27 5.53 9.31
CA ILE A 407 4.28 5.98 8.36
C ILE A 407 4.34 5.00 7.18
N LYS A 408 4.41 5.54 5.95
CA LYS A 408 4.90 4.81 4.79
C LYS A 408 6.42 4.73 4.84
N ALA A 409 6.94 3.55 5.19
CA ALA A 409 8.35 3.28 5.42
C ALA A 409 8.79 2.08 4.59
N GLU A 410 10.03 2.12 4.10
CA GLU A 410 10.68 0.98 3.49
C GLU A 410 11.07 -0.04 4.55
N VAL A 411 10.81 -1.32 4.27
CA VAL A 411 11.21 -2.47 5.07
C VAL A 411 12.17 -3.31 4.25
N PHE A 412 13.45 -3.23 4.58
CA PHE A 412 14.55 -3.77 3.80
C PHE A 412 15.35 -4.79 4.61
N ILE A 413 15.42 -6.04 4.14
CA ILE A 413 16.20 -7.09 4.79
C ILE A 413 17.67 -7.04 4.36
N LEU A 414 18.55 -6.73 5.32
CA LEU A 414 19.97 -6.54 5.04
C LEU A 414 20.63 -7.84 4.56
N ASN A 415 21.44 -7.73 3.51
CA ASN A 415 22.15 -8.84 2.87
C ASN A 415 21.23 -9.91 2.23
N HIS A 416 19.95 -9.60 2.03
CA HIS A 416 18.98 -10.47 1.36
C HIS A 416 18.38 -9.79 0.13
N GLU A 417 17.86 -8.57 0.28
CA GLU A 417 17.08 -7.94 -0.79
C GLU A 417 17.89 -7.68 -2.07
N ALA A 418 17.28 -7.99 -3.21
CA ALA A 418 17.79 -7.73 -4.55
C ALA A 418 16.61 -7.58 -5.52
N ASP A 419 16.83 -6.94 -6.67
CA ASP A 419 15.86 -6.91 -7.76
C ASP A 419 14.42 -6.52 -7.34
N SER A 420 14.30 -5.47 -6.52
CA SER A 420 13.00 -4.95 -6.04
C SER A 420 12.25 -5.86 -5.04
N SER A 421 12.96 -6.70 -4.28
CA SER A 421 12.32 -7.62 -3.33
C SER A 421 11.97 -7.02 -1.95
N TRP A 422 12.33 -5.78 -1.64
CA TRP A 422 11.89 -5.15 -0.37
C TRP A 422 10.38 -4.86 -0.38
N VAL A 423 9.81 -4.39 0.73
CA VAL A 423 8.40 -3.96 0.80
C VAL A 423 8.28 -2.61 1.48
N TYR A 424 7.08 -2.04 1.45
CA TYR A 424 6.75 -0.81 2.16
C TYR A 424 5.61 -1.05 3.15
N SER A 425 5.58 -0.27 4.24
CA SER A 425 4.35 -0.09 5.00
C SER A 425 3.37 0.84 4.27
N GLU A 426 2.09 0.63 4.48
CA GLU A 426 1.03 1.34 3.76
C GLU A 426 0.17 2.22 4.66
N ILE A 427 -0.24 3.37 4.12
CA ILE A 427 -1.16 4.31 4.79
C ILE A 427 -2.58 3.95 4.36
N PRO A 428 -3.60 4.03 5.24
CA PRO A 428 -3.60 4.76 6.52
C PRO A 428 -3.19 3.98 7.75
N VAL A 429 -2.99 2.66 7.68
CA VAL A 429 -2.79 1.81 8.88
C VAL A 429 -1.35 1.78 9.36
N GLY A 430 -0.40 1.86 8.43
CA GLY A 430 1.04 1.70 8.65
C GLY A 430 1.49 0.24 8.58
N ASN A 431 0.62 -0.68 8.17
CA ASN A 431 0.91 -2.10 8.10
C ASN A 431 1.87 -2.43 6.96
N TYR A 432 2.73 -3.43 7.17
CA TYR A 432 3.57 -4.02 6.13
C TYR A 432 3.52 -5.55 6.23
N HIS A 433 3.74 -6.21 5.10
CA HIS A 433 3.73 -7.66 4.99
C HIS A 433 4.91 -8.12 4.13
N ARG A 434 5.80 -8.93 4.71
CA ARG A 434 6.98 -9.48 4.03
C ARG A 434 6.96 -11.00 4.13
N PRO A 435 6.35 -11.71 3.16
CA PRO A 435 6.48 -13.16 3.05
C PRO A 435 7.94 -13.53 2.86
N ILE A 436 8.48 -14.43 3.68
CA ILE A 436 9.88 -14.86 3.59
C ILE A 436 10.05 -16.26 4.18
N TYR A 437 11.06 -16.99 3.71
CA TYR A 437 11.40 -18.31 4.23
C TYR A 437 11.89 -18.24 5.69
N ALA A 438 11.83 -19.37 6.40
CA ALA A 438 12.34 -19.48 7.76
C ALA A 438 13.83 -19.14 7.83
N GLY A 439 14.20 -18.28 8.77
CA GLY A 439 15.56 -17.78 8.90
C GLY A 439 15.71 -16.77 10.03
N THR A 440 16.91 -16.22 10.16
CA THR A 440 17.21 -15.13 11.08
C THR A 440 17.68 -13.94 10.25
N TYR A 441 17.02 -12.79 10.40
CA TYR A 441 17.18 -11.64 9.53
C TYR A 441 17.47 -10.36 10.32
N ASP A 442 18.30 -9.49 9.74
CA ASP A 442 18.46 -8.11 10.19
C ASP A 442 17.64 -7.21 9.28
N ILE A 443 16.71 -6.45 9.86
CA ILE A 443 15.70 -5.69 9.12
C ILE A 443 15.90 -4.21 9.34
N GLN A 444 16.09 -3.47 8.26
CA GLN A 444 16.18 -2.02 8.25
C GLN A 444 14.82 -1.40 7.91
N PHE A 445 14.41 -0.42 8.72
CA PHE A 445 13.24 0.41 8.52
C PHE A 445 13.67 1.84 8.25
N SER A 446 13.23 2.43 7.13
CA SER A 446 13.59 3.80 6.75
C SER A 446 12.44 4.56 6.11
N ALA A 447 12.33 5.85 6.44
CA ALA A 447 11.40 6.78 5.82
C ALA A 447 12.06 8.17 5.75
N GLY A 448 11.70 8.96 4.73
CA GLY A 448 12.22 10.32 4.60
C GLY A 448 11.86 11.19 5.80
N GLY A 449 12.84 11.87 6.40
CA GLY A 449 12.63 12.67 7.60
C GLY A 449 12.61 11.87 8.90
N TYR A 450 13.03 10.60 8.88
CA TYR A 450 13.16 9.74 10.06
C TYR A 450 14.55 9.11 10.17
N ILE A 451 15.02 8.94 11.40
CA ILE A 451 16.24 8.20 11.69
C ILE A 451 16.00 6.73 11.35
N THR A 452 16.81 6.21 10.42
CA THR A 452 16.77 4.79 10.03
C THR A 452 17.04 3.89 11.23
N LYS A 453 16.26 2.81 11.36
CA LYS A 453 16.34 1.86 12.47
C LYS A 453 16.59 0.46 11.96
N VAL A 454 17.52 -0.26 12.58
CA VAL A 454 17.79 -1.67 12.28
C VAL A 454 17.37 -2.52 13.48
N ILE A 455 16.59 -3.57 13.21
CA ILE A 455 16.24 -4.61 14.17
C ILE A 455 17.03 -5.86 13.80
N GLU A 456 17.98 -6.24 14.66
CA GLU A 456 18.87 -7.37 14.42
C GLU A 456 18.25 -8.69 14.93
N ASN A 457 18.62 -9.81 14.29
CA ASN A 457 18.31 -11.17 14.72
C ASN A 457 16.81 -11.50 14.85
N VAL A 458 15.98 -11.01 13.92
CA VAL A 458 14.55 -11.35 13.83
C VAL A 458 14.41 -12.79 13.33
N ASN A 459 13.80 -13.66 14.15
CA ASN A 459 13.64 -15.07 13.83
C ASN A 459 12.28 -15.34 13.19
N VAL A 460 12.28 -15.88 11.98
CA VAL A 460 11.10 -16.23 11.20
C VAL A 460 11.00 -17.74 11.07
N THR A 461 9.77 -18.28 11.11
CA THR A 461 9.50 -19.70 10.86
C THR A 461 8.39 -19.86 9.84
N ASN A 462 8.47 -20.88 9.00
CA ASN A 462 7.45 -21.15 7.99
C ASN A 462 6.09 -21.41 8.66
N LYS A 463 5.01 -20.98 8.00
CA LYS A 463 3.62 -21.12 8.49
C LYS A 463 3.31 -20.40 9.79
N ASN A 464 4.12 -19.40 10.16
CA ASN A 464 3.86 -18.54 11.29
C ASN A 464 4.07 -17.07 10.91
N THR A 465 3.36 -16.20 11.62
CA THR A 465 3.55 -14.76 11.56
C THR A 465 4.57 -14.32 12.60
N THR A 466 5.54 -13.54 12.18
CA THR A 466 6.47 -12.82 13.06
C THR A 466 6.00 -11.37 13.14
N LEU A 467 5.28 -11.02 14.20
CA LEU A 467 4.81 -9.66 14.43
C LEU A 467 5.96 -8.76 14.91
N LEU A 468 6.16 -7.64 14.22
CA LEU A 468 7.23 -6.68 14.47
C LEU A 468 6.74 -5.25 14.19
N ASP A 469 6.12 -4.64 15.20
CA ASP A 469 5.78 -3.22 15.15
C ASP A 469 7.01 -2.35 15.41
N VAL A 470 7.14 -1.28 14.65
CA VAL A 470 8.32 -0.41 14.67
C VAL A 470 7.92 1.06 14.76
N GLN A 471 8.45 1.73 15.78
CA GLN A 471 8.45 3.18 15.84
C GLN A 471 9.74 3.75 15.25
N LEU A 472 9.59 4.70 14.31
CA LEU A 472 10.67 5.52 13.76
C LEU A 472 10.70 6.89 14.44
N VAL A 473 11.91 7.41 14.67
CA VAL A 473 12.12 8.71 15.30
C VAL A 473 12.27 9.77 14.22
N PRO A 474 11.44 10.83 14.19
CA PRO A 474 11.64 11.94 13.25
C PRO A 474 13.04 12.54 13.37
N GLU A 475 13.64 12.90 12.23
CA GLU A 475 14.86 13.70 12.20
C GLU A 475 14.58 15.12 12.73
N ASN A 476 15.61 15.81 13.23
CA ASN A 476 15.54 17.18 13.78
C ASN A 476 14.62 17.38 14.99
N PHE A 477 14.23 16.30 15.65
CA PHE A 477 13.47 16.38 16.89
C PHE A 477 14.38 16.76 18.07
N PHE A 478 13.95 17.72 18.90
CA PHE A 478 14.61 18.01 20.18
C PHE A 478 13.57 18.20 21.29
N GLN A 479 14.01 18.02 22.53
CA GLN A 479 13.18 18.34 23.68
C GLN A 479 13.45 19.77 24.13
N VAL A 480 12.44 20.43 24.66
CA VAL A 480 12.61 21.67 25.42
C VAL A 480 12.34 21.41 26.90
N ASN A 481 13.20 21.92 27.76
CA ASN A 481 13.00 21.92 29.20
C ASN A 481 13.05 23.35 29.71
N ILE A 482 11.87 23.86 30.07
CA ILE A 482 11.64 25.27 30.31
C ILE A 482 11.01 25.44 31.67
N LYS A 483 11.48 26.45 32.40
CA LYS A 483 10.90 26.81 33.68
C LYS A 483 10.47 28.28 33.69
N VAL A 484 9.23 28.52 34.08
CA VAL A 484 8.63 29.85 34.19
C VAL A 484 7.65 29.84 35.36
N PHE A 485 7.48 30.98 36.04
CA PHE A 485 6.43 31.16 37.04
C PHE A 485 5.43 32.20 36.56
N LEU A 486 4.18 32.02 36.96
CA LEU A 486 3.08 32.97 36.81
C LEU A 486 2.90 33.68 38.16
N GLU A 487 2.93 35.02 38.17
CA GLU A 487 2.77 35.80 39.40
C GLU A 487 1.49 35.43 40.16
N GLY A 488 0.37 35.30 39.44
CA GLY A 488 -0.96 35.05 40.00
C GLY A 488 -1.01 33.91 41.02
N PRO A 489 -0.75 32.66 40.58
CA PRO A 489 -0.83 31.49 41.43
C PRO A 489 0.41 31.27 42.31
N PHE A 490 1.47 32.09 42.21
CA PHE A 490 2.71 31.85 42.96
C PHE A 490 2.51 31.99 44.48
N ASN A 491 2.92 30.97 45.23
CA ASN A 491 2.70 30.87 46.68
C ASN A 491 3.97 31.06 47.51
N GLY A 492 5.04 31.57 46.90
CA GLY A 492 6.34 31.83 47.54
C GLY A 492 7.38 30.73 47.32
N THR A 493 7.00 29.57 46.78
CA THR A 493 7.94 28.50 46.41
C THR A 493 7.53 27.83 45.09
N ASP A 494 6.25 27.48 44.97
CA ASP A 494 5.63 26.89 43.79
C ASP A 494 4.41 27.74 43.37
N MET A 495 3.54 27.19 42.53
CA MET A 495 2.26 27.77 42.13
C MET A 495 1.08 26.92 42.61
N ASN A 496 -0.03 27.55 42.95
CA ASN A 496 -1.28 26.88 43.30
C ASN A 496 -1.91 26.26 42.05
N THR A 497 -2.56 25.10 42.21
CA THR A 497 -3.25 24.35 41.14
C THR A 497 -4.76 24.38 41.34
N ASP A 498 -5.28 25.51 41.80
CA ASP A 498 -6.68 25.66 42.23
C ASP A 498 -7.66 25.47 41.06
N LEU A 499 -7.31 25.96 39.86
CA LEU A 499 -8.10 25.72 38.64
C LEU A 499 -8.21 24.23 38.30
N ASN A 500 -7.12 23.48 38.45
CA ASN A 500 -7.09 22.04 38.18
C ASN A 500 -7.89 21.28 39.25
N SER A 501 -7.65 21.58 40.52
CA SER A 501 -8.40 21.01 41.66
C SER A 501 -9.89 21.28 41.58
N GLY A 502 -10.28 22.44 41.04
CA GLY A 502 -11.68 22.81 40.78
C GLY A 502 -12.28 22.22 39.50
N GLY A 503 -11.49 21.54 38.66
CA GLY A 503 -11.93 20.99 37.38
C GLY A 503 -12.29 22.06 36.34
N PHE A 504 -11.68 23.25 36.44
CA PHE A 504 -12.00 24.38 35.58
C PHE A 504 -11.15 24.46 34.31
N ILE A 505 -9.95 23.86 34.30
CA ILE A 505 -9.07 23.88 33.12
C ILE A 505 -9.76 23.13 31.95
N PRO A 506 -9.88 23.74 30.76
CA PRO A 506 -10.51 23.10 29.62
C PRO A 506 -9.69 21.91 29.11
N LEU A 507 -10.36 20.91 28.55
CA LEU A 507 -9.73 19.75 27.91
C LEU A 507 -9.16 20.05 26.52
N TYR A 508 -9.38 21.25 25.99
CA TYR A 508 -8.87 21.75 24.72
C TYR A 508 -8.09 23.04 24.97
N GLN A 509 -7.05 23.28 24.17
CA GLN A 509 -6.24 24.49 24.29
C GLN A 509 -7.07 25.78 24.06
N PRO A 510 -6.86 26.86 24.85
CA PRO A 510 -7.72 28.07 24.85
C PRO A 510 -7.29 29.20 23.89
N TYR A 511 -6.30 28.98 23.03
CA TYR A 511 -5.60 29.99 22.23
C TYR A 511 -6.13 30.15 20.80
N THR A 512 -7.25 29.52 20.44
CA THR A 512 -7.85 29.59 19.08
C THR A 512 -8.41 30.96 18.69
N GLY A 513 -8.75 31.80 19.67
CA GLY A 513 -9.29 33.14 19.44
C GLY A 513 -8.21 34.23 19.44
N SER A 514 -8.63 35.44 19.07
CA SER A 514 -7.81 36.65 19.24
C SER A 514 -7.30 36.78 20.67
N PRO A 515 -6.05 37.22 20.88
CA PRO A 515 -5.09 37.70 19.87
C PRO A 515 -4.23 36.63 19.19
N TRP A 516 -4.12 35.43 19.76
CA TRP A 516 -3.19 34.40 19.27
C TRP A 516 -3.64 33.73 17.97
N ASN A 517 -4.94 33.47 17.82
CA ASN A 517 -5.49 32.76 16.66
C ASN A 517 -4.75 31.43 16.37
N TYR A 518 -4.36 30.72 17.43
CA TYR A 518 -3.58 29.48 17.34
C TYR A 518 -4.43 28.34 16.76
N THR A 519 -3.97 27.76 15.65
CA THR A 519 -4.71 26.77 14.87
C THR A 519 -4.51 25.33 15.36
N GLY A 520 -3.74 25.11 16.42
CA GLY A 520 -3.49 23.78 16.97
C GLY A 520 -4.74 23.11 17.53
N THR A 521 -4.76 21.78 17.49
CA THR A 521 -5.91 20.93 17.86
C THR A 521 -5.69 20.16 19.16
N GLU A 522 -4.70 20.56 19.96
CA GLU A 522 -4.31 19.90 21.20
C GLU A 522 -5.48 19.76 22.16
N SER A 523 -5.67 18.53 22.63
CA SER A 523 -6.70 18.16 23.59
C SER A 523 -6.25 16.98 24.45
N VAL A 524 -6.87 16.84 25.62
CA VAL A 524 -6.58 15.75 26.56
C VAL A 524 -7.88 15.12 27.06
N VAL A 525 -7.83 13.83 27.38
CA VAL A 525 -8.95 13.14 28.05
C VAL A 525 -9.10 13.58 29.52
N SER A 526 -7.99 14.00 30.13
CA SER A 526 -7.92 14.52 31.50
C SER A 526 -6.68 15.38 31.64
N VAL A 527 -6.78 16.50 32.36
CA VAL A 527 -5.62 17.35 32.68
C VAL A 527 -4.73 16.61 33.70
N PRO A 528 -3.41 16.50 33.48
CA PRO A 528 -2.50 15.88 34.42
C PRO A 528 -2.49 16.52 35.82
N VAL A 529 -2.09 15.75 36.83
CA VAL A 529 -1.92 16.28 38.20
C VAL A 529 -0.82 17.35 38.22
N ASN A 530 -0.94 18.29 39.16
CA ASN A 530 -0.01 19.41 39.35
C ASN A 530 0.02 20.46 38.21
N VAL A 531 -0.77 20.31 37.15
CA VAL A 531 -0.94 21.38 36.14
C VAL A 531 -1.60 22.59 36.80
N VAL A 532 -1.03 23.77 36.55
CA VAL A 532 -1.56 25.08 36.94
C VAL A 532 -2.46 25.61 35.83
N ASP A 533 -1.98 25.61 34.58
CA ASP A 533 -2.78 26.04 33.41
C ASP A 533 -2.17 25.60 32.06
N TRP A 534 -2.86 25.95 30.97
CA TRP A 534 -2.36 25.97 29.60
C TRP A 534 -1.46 27.18 29.34
N VAL A 535 -0.38 26.98 28.59
CA VAL A 535 0.48 28.03 28.02
C VAL A 535 0.63 27.81 26.52
N LEU A 536 0.84 28.88 25.76
CA LEU A 536 1.20 28.79 24.34
C LEU A 536 2.67 29.14 24.21
N ILE A 537 3.44 28.21 23.67
CA ILE A 537 4.88 28.36 23.48
C ILE A 537 5.15 28.66 22.03
N GLU A 538 6.09 29.56 21.76
CA GLU A 538 6.53 29.91 20.42
C GLU A 538 8.05 29.93 20.37
N LEU A 539 8.63 29.33 19.33
CA LEU A 539 10.06 29.27 19.08
C LEU A 539 10.44 30.18 17.91
N ARG A 540 11.46 31.00 18.13
CA ARG A 540 12.00 31.96 17.16
C ARG A 540 13.47 31.66 16.88
N ASP A 541 13.87 31.63 15.60
CA ASP A 541 15.25 31.39 15.16
C ASP A 541 15.90 32.68 14.66
N THR A 542 16.79 33.26 15.46
CA THR A 542 17.44 34.53 15.14
C THR A 542 18.80 34.66 15.82
N THR A 543 19.54 35.73 15.55
CA THR A 543 20.85 35.95 16.16
C THR A 543 20.79 36.64 17.52
N ASP A 544 19.71 37.38 17.80
CA ASP A 544 19.55 38.22 19.00
C ASP A 544 18.07 38.37 19.39
N ALA A 545 17.78 38.48 20.70
CA ALA A 545 16.41 38.61 21.20
C ALA A 545 15.65 39.82 20.63
N SER A 546 16.34 40.93 20.30
CA SER A 546 15.73 42.11 19.69
C SER A 546 15.22 41.90 18.26
N LEU A 547 15.71 40.86 17.58
CA LEU A 547 15.33 40.48 16.23
C LEU A 547 14.38 39.28 16.20
N ALA A 548 14.02 38.75 17.37
CA ALA A 548 13.10 37.62 17.47
C ALA A 548 11.68 38.14 17.31
N THR A 549 11.26 38.54 16.11
CA THR A 549 9.89 38.99 15.77
C THR A 549 9.05 37.81 15.27
N GLY A 550 7.75 38.02 15.03
CA GLY A 550 6.87 36.98 14.47
C GLY A 550 7.34 36.40 13.13
N GLU A 551 8.12 37.16 12.33
CA GLU A 551 8.70 36.69 11.07
C GLU A 551 9.79 35.61 11.26
N THR A 552 10.38 35.54 12.45
CA THR A 552 11.43 34.55 12.79
C THR A 552 10.87 33.30 13.48
N MET A 553 9.54 33.22 13.62
CA MET A 553 8.88 32.06 14.22
C MET A 553 9.10 30.81 13.37
N ILE A 554 9.63 29.77 14.00
CA ILE A 554 9.83 28.45 13.37
C ILE A 554 8.83 27.40 13.87
N GLY A 555 8.08 27.71 14.91
CA GLY A 555 6.99 26.89 15.40
C GLY A 555 6.35 27.45 16.66
N TRP A 556 5.18 26.93 17.00
CA TRP A 556 4.44 27.24 18.21
C TRP A 556 3.53 26.06 18.57
N GLN A 557 3.28 25.84 19.86
CA GLN A 557 2.48 24.72 20.37
C GLN A 557 1.84 25.06 21.72
N ALA A 558 0.62 24.58 21.96
CA ALA A 558 0.01 24.63 23.29
C ALA A 558 0.60 23.55 24.22
N ALA A 559 0.82 23.91 25.47
CA ALA A 559 1.48 23.08 26.48
C ALA A 559 0.88 23.31 27.87
N PHE A 560 1.31 22.51 28.84
CA PHE A 560 0.95 22.72 30.25
C PHE A 560 2.10 23.33 31.04
N ILE A 561 1.76 24.13 32.04
CA ILE A 561 2.69 24.57 33.08
C ILE A 561 2.35 23.88 34.40
N LEU A 562 3.35 23.25 35.03
CA LEU A 562 3.23 22.58 36.32
C LEU A 562 3.44 23.54 37.50
N ASN A 563 3.01 23.14 38.70
CA ASN A 563 3.15 23.94 39.92
C ASN A 563 4.58 24.35 40.24
N ASN A 564 5.56 23.52 39.91
CA ASN A 564 6.98 23.82 40.11
C ASN A 564 7.56 24.75 39.03
N GLY A 565 6.74 25.22 38.08
CA GLY A 565 7.11 26.10 36.98
C GLY A 565 7.59 25.39 35.71
N SER A 566 7.69 24.06 35.70
CA SER A 566 8.12 23.33 34.50
C SER A 566 7.03 23.38 33.42
N VAL A 567 7.42 23.70 32.19
CA VAL A 567 6.55 23.58 31.01
C VAL A 567 6.72 22.20 30.40
N VAL A 568 5.60 21.52 30.16
CA VAL A 568 5.54 20.10 29.79
C VAL A 568 4.54 19.86 28.66
N GLY A 569 4.70 18.72 27.98
CA GLY A 569 3.74 18.22 27.00
C GLY A 569 2.40 17.83 27.62
N LEU A 570 1.47 17.37 26.77
CA LEU A 570 0.09 17.06 27.17
C LEU A 570 -0.02 15.86 28.13
N ASP A 571 1.01 15.01 28.18
CA ASP A 571 1.14 13.87 29.07
C ASP A 571 1.76 14.23 30.44
N GLY A 572 2.17 15.48 30.63
CA GLY A 572 2.88 15.95 31.82
C GLY A 572 4.38 15.66 31.84
N SER A 573 4.97 15.24 30.72
CA SER A 573 6.40 14.95 30.58
C SER A 573 7.14 15.99 29.71
N ASN A 574 8.44 15.80 29.46
CA ASN A 574 9.24 16.75 28.67
C ASN A 574 8.58 17.04 27.33
N MET A 575 8.51 18.31 26.96
CA MET A 575 7.80 18.72 25.76
C MET A 575 8.62 18.40 24.50
N PRO A 576 8.10 17.53 23.62
CA PRO A 576 8.79 17.16 22.40
C PRO A 576 8.52 18.23 21.32
N TRP A 577 9.55 18.73 20.62
CA TRP A 577 9.41 19.77 19.57
C TRP A 577 9.98 19.33 18.20
N HIS A 578 9.19 19.53 17.14
CA HIS A 578 9.62 19.38 15.73
C HIS A 578 9.77 20.74 15.05
N VAL A 579 10.95 21.01 14.47
CA VAL A 579 11.17 22.16 13.58
C VAL A 579 12.04 21.75 12.40
N ALA A 580 11.76 22.34 11.24
CA ALA A 580 12.34 21.94 9.97
C ALA A 580 13.87 22.10 9.91
N THR A 581 14.45 23.14 10.56
CA THR A 581 15.89 23.35 10.76
C THR A 581 16.10 24.56 11.69
N ILE A 582 17.11 24.53 12.56
CA ILE A 582 17.59 25.72 13.30
C ILE A 582 18.87 26.21 12.61
N THR A 583 18.88 27.47 12.18
CA THR A 583 19.99 28.09 11.43
C THR A 583 20.85 29.01 12.30
N ASN A 584 20.23 29.70 13.26
CA ASN A 584 20.90 30.64 14.17
C ASN A 584 20.80 30.15 15.61
N ASN A 585 20.24 30.98 16.50
CA ASN A 585 20.01 30.68 17.90
C ASN A 585 18.51 30.61 18.18
N LEU A 586 18.14 29.67 19.05
CA LEU A 586 16.75 29.46 19.43
C LEU A 586 16.38 30.37 20.61
N PHE A 587 15.33 31.17 20.44
CA PHE A 587 14.68 31.96 21.48
C PHE A 587 13.26 31.45 21.70
N MET A 588 12.74 31.60 22.91
CA MET A 588 11.41 31.12 23.27
C MET A 588 10.54 32.24 23.82
N VAL A 589 9.33 32.33 23.29
CA VAL A 589 8.24 33.14 23.79
C VAL A 589 7.26 32.27 24.57
N ILE A 590 6.82 32.76 25.73
CA ILE A 590 5.75 32.18 26.54
C ILE A 590 4.57 33.15 26.50
N TRP A 591 3.45 32.67 25.97
CA TRP A 591 2.17 33.35 26.01
C TRP A 591 1.27 32.69 27.05
N HIS A 592 0.53 33.52 27.77
CA HIS A 592 -0.44 33.06 28.75
C HIS A 592 -1.70 33.93 28.68
N ARG A 593 -2.86 33.34 28.97
CA ARG A 593 -4.16 34.02 28.76
C ARG A 593 -4.39 35.26 29.63
N ASN A 594 -3.67 35.39 30.75
CA ASN A 594 -3.91 36.39 31.80
C ASN A 594 -2.65 37.13 32.26
N HIS A 595 -1.52 36.86 31.61
CA HIS A 595 -0.23 37.39 31.99
C HIS A 595 0.47 37.91 30.74
N LEU A 596 1.27 38.96 30.90
CA LEU A 596 2.06 39.52 29.81
C LEU A 596 2.98 38.44 29.21
N GLY A 597 3.00 38.36 27.88
CA GLY A 597 3.93 37.51 27.17
C GLY A 597 5.38 37.87 27.47
N ILE A 598 6.25 36.86 27.54
CA ILE A 598 7.69 37.06 27.75
C ILE A 598 8.50 36.29 26.72
N ILE A 599 9.69 36.79 26.40
CA ILE A 599 10.68 36.10 25.57
C ILE A 599 12.02 35.97 26.31
N SER A 600 12.72 34.87 26.09
CA SER A 600 14.07 34.64 26.61
C SER A 600 15.02 35.77 26.20
N ALA A 601 15.75 36.36 27.14
CA ALA A 601 16.78 37.36 26.85
C ALA A 601 18.01 36.77 26.14
N PHE A 602 18.30 35.49 26.37
CA PHE A 602 19.44 34.78 25.80
C PHE A 602 18.96 33.55 25.02
N PRO A 603 19.78 33.03 24.09
CA PRO A 603 19.52 31.76 23.43
C PRO A 603 19.30 30.60 24.42
N LEU A 604 18.40 29.69 24.05
CA LEU A 604 18.24 28.40 24.72
C LEU A 604 19.54 27.60 24.63
N THR A 605 19.94 26.96 25.74
CA THR A 605 21.18 26.18 25.79
C THR A 605 20.91 24.74 25.38
N LYS A 606 21.60 24.24 24.34
CA LYS A 606 21.49 22.84 23.90
C LYS A 606 22.49 21.95 24.62
N THR A 607 22.02 20.95 25.36
CA THR A 607 22.85 19.87 25.95
C THR A 607 22.18 18.53 25.71
N GLY A 608 22.89 17.58 25.09
CA GLY A 608 22.38 16.21 24.90
C GLY A 608 21.08 16.12 24.08
N GLY A 609 20.84 17.03 23.13
CA GLY A 609 19.61 17.08 22.34
C GLY A 609 18.42 17.77 23.03
N VAL A 610 18.63 18.34 24.22
CA VAL A 610 17.61 19.10 24.96
C VAL A 610 18.01 20.57 24.99
N TYR A 611 17.09 21.45 24.60
CA TYR A 611 17.23 22.90 24.75
C TYR A 611 16.62 23.34 26.08
N THR A 612 17.40 24.04 26.90
CA THR A 612 16.99 24.41 28.27
C THR A 612 16.98 25.91 28.48
N TYR A 613 15.99 26.40 29.24
CA TYR A 613 15.94 27.80 29.72
C TYR A 613 15.15 27.93 31.03
N ASP A 614 15.60 28.80 31.94
CA ASP A 614 14.92 29.02 33.22
C ASP A 614 14.73 30.52 33.48
N PHE A 615 13.50 30.98 33.24
CA PHE A 615 13.08 32.37 33.45
C PHE A 615 13.14 32.79 34.93
N THR A 616 13.05 31.83 35.85
CA THR A 616 12.82 32.07 37.28
C THR A 616 14.07 32.53 38.04
N THR A 617 15.24 32.42 37.41
CA THR A 617 16.55 32.57 38.09
C THR A 617 17.03 34.02 38.25
N GLY A 618 16.46 35.00 37.54
CA GLY A 618 16.92 36.38 37.64
C GLY A 618 16.26 37.36 36.67
N ALA A 619 16.31 38.66 36.98
CA ALA A 619 15.71 39.75 36.20
C ALA A 619 16.05 39.70 34.69
N GLY A 620 17.30 39.34 34.38
CA GLY A 620 17.82 39.33 33.03
C GLY A 620 17.47 38.10 32.20
N GLN A 621 16.61 37.19 32.69
CA GLN A 621 16.22 36.01 31.92
C GLN A 621 15.11 36.31 30.90
N ALA A 622 14.26 37.31 31.14
CA ALA A 622 13.35 37.83 30.13
C ALA A 622 13.94 39.08 29.45
N TYR A 623 13.77 39.20 28.14
CA TYR A 623 14.26 40.33 27.36
C TYR A 623 13.65 41.65 27.88
N ASN A 624 14.48 42.71 27.94
CA ASN A 624 14.12 44.04 28.44
C ASN A 624 13.38 44.08 29.80
N SER A 625 13.69 43.14 30.69
CA SER A 625 13.00 43.01 31.99
C SER A 625 11.49 42.78 31.85
N GLY A 626 11.05 42.00 30.86
CA GLY A 626 9.63 41.64 30.66
C GLY A 626 9.01 40.79 31.76
N GLN A 627 9.73 40.52 32.85
CA GLN A 627 9.28 39.76 34.01
C GLN A 627 9.57 40.54 35.30
N LYS A 628 8.92 40.15 36.40
CA LYS A 628 9.08 40.84 37.70
C LYS A 628 9.49 39.90 38.83
N ASP A 629 10.03 40.48 39.89
CA ASP A 629 10.26 39.77 41.16
C ASP A 629 8.90 39.50 41.82
N ILE A 630 8.66 38.22 42.12
CA ILE A 630 7.42 37.71 42.73
C ILE A 630 7.65 37.15 44.14
N GLY A 631 8.71 37.61 44.81
CA GLY A 631 9.03 37.22 46.19
C GLY A 631 10.19 36.25 46.28
N GLY A 632 11.30 36.53 45.59
CA GLY A 632 12.50 35.70 45.60
C GLY A 632 12.65 34.75 44.40
N ALA A 633 11.70 34.82 43.46
CA ALA A 633 11.76 34.25 42.13
C ALA A 633 11.31 35.29 41.10
N TRP A 634 11.49 34.98 39.81
CA TRP A 634 11.02 35.83 38.71
C TRP A 634 9.90 35.14 37.95
N GLY A 635 8.88 35.90 37.54
CA GLY A 635 7.75 35.36 36.81
C GLY A 635 7.05 36.36 35.90
N MET A 636 6.16 35.82 35.06
CA MET A 636 5.30 36.57 34.16
C MET A 636 4.38 37.47 34.97
N VAL A 637 4.14 38.67 34.44
CA VAL A 637 3.37 39.72 35.12
C VAL A 637 1.89 39.47 34.89
N ALA A 638 1.10 39.35 35.97
CA ALA A 638 -0.34 39.13 35.88
C ALA A 638 -1.09 40.44 35.55
N GLY A 639 -2.28 40.32 34.94
CA GLY A 639 -3.21 41.45 34.80
C GLY A 639 -3.61 41.80 33.36
N ASP A 640 -2.95 41.19 32.37
CA ASP A 640 -3.30 41.31 30.95
C ASP A 640 -4.43 40.32 30.61
N GLY A 641 -5.66 40.71 30.91
CA GLY A 641 -6.84 39.88 30.76
C GLY A 641 -7.41 39.90 29.35
N ASN A 642 -7.22 40.99 28.61
CA ASN A 642 -7.65 41.05 27.22
C ASN A 642 -6.62 40.39 26.24
N GLY A 643 -5.38 40.23 26.69
CA GLY A 643 -4.27 39.63 25.95
C GLY A 643 -3.54 40.59 25.01
N ASP A 644 -3.81 41.90 25.08
CA ASP A 644 -3.27 42.89 24.13
C ASP A 644 -1.80 43.25 24.38
N GLY A 645 -1.20 42.67 25.42
CA GLY A 645 0.20 42.87 25.78
C GLY A 645 0.44 44.10 26.64
N ILE A 646 -0.58 44.76 27.19
CA ILE A 646 -0.45 45.90 28.10
C ILE A 646 -1.42 45.74 29.27
N VAL A 647 -0.93 45.92 30.51
CA VAL A 647 -1.81 45.96 31.70
C VAL A 647 -2.37 47.37 31.87
N ASP A 648 -3.62 47.60 31.47
CA ASP A 648 -4.23 48.92 31.50
C ASP A 648 -5.73 48.92 31.91
N ASP A 649 -6.42 50.05 31.70
CA ASP A 649 -7.82 50.20 32.09
C ASP A 649 -8.79 49.30 31.28
N PHE A 650 -8.40 48.82 30.10
CA PHE A 650 -9.21 47.91 29.29
C PHE A 650 -9.28 46.51 29.88
N ASP A 651 -8.21 46.03 30.54
CA ASP A 651 -8.25 44.76 31.27
C ASP A 651 -9.32 44.74 32.34
N ILE A 652 -9.53 45.88 33.02
CA ILE A 652 -10.58 45.99 34.02
C ILE A 652 -11.94 46.27 33.40
N SER A 653 -12.03 47.29 32.56
CA SER A 653 -13.31 47.80 32.05
C SER A 653 -14.00 46.84 31.08
N VAL A 654 -13.23 45.99 30.37
CA VAL A 654 -13.75 45.01 29.42
C VAL A 654 -13.75 43.61 30.00
N THR A 655 -12.60 43.15 30.50
CA THR A 655 -12.42 41.72 30.87
C THR A 655 -12.81 41.43 32.32
N TRP A 656 -12.15 42.05 33.30
CA TRP A 656 -12.43 41.76 34.72
C TRP A 656 -13.87 42.13 35.09
N THR A 657 -14.41 43.25 34.61
CA THR A 657 -15.79 43.67 34.92
C THR A 657 -16.83 42.69 34.39
N SER A 658 -16.59 42.04 33.24
CA SER A 658 -17.50 41.00 32.75
C SER A 658 -17.44 39.73 33.58
N ASP A 659 -16.30 39.47 34.23
CA ASP A 659 -16.00 38.22 34.92
C ASP A 659 -16.21 38.33 36.45
N ALA A 660 -16.21 39.53 37.00
CA ALA A 660 -16.33 39.80 38.44
C ALA A 660 -17.52 39.08 39.10
N GLY A 661 -17.21 38.32 40.15
CA GLY A 661 -18.15 37.50 40.92
C GLY A 661 -18.42 36.12 40.33
N LYS A 662 -17.80 35.75 39.20
CA LYS A 662 -17.94 34.42 38.60
C LYS A 662 -16.87 33.46 39.13
N SER A 663 -17.26 32.19 39.20
CA SER A 663 -16.35 31.06 39.39
C SER A 663 -16.07 30.37 38.07
N GLY A 664 -14.83 29.92 37.87
CA GLY A 664 -14.44 29.09 36.74
C GLY A 664 -13.18 29.57 36.02
N TYR A 665 -13.04 29.18 34.75
CA TYR A 665 -11.90 29.50 33.91
C TYR A 665 -12.11 30.82 33.16
N TRP A 666 -11.90 31.92 33.86
CA TRP A 666 -12.20 33.27 33.39
C TRP A 666 -10.96 34.11 33.17
N ARG A 667 -10.98 35.02 32.18
CA ARG A 667 -9.81 35.83 31.87
C ARG A 667 -9.56 36.94 32.90
N GLY A 668 -10.56 37.32 33.70
CA GLY A 668 -10.37 38.25 34.82
C GLY A 668 -9.75 37.63 36.09
N ASP A 669 -9.60 36.30 36.18
CA ASP A 669 -9.03 35.60 37.33
C ASP A 669 -7.49 35.64 37.27
N PHE A 670 -6.91 36.76 37.68
CA PHE A 670 -5.47 37.01 37.58
C PHE A 670 -4.65 36.20 38.60
N ASN A 671 -5.25 35.82 39.73
CA ASN A 671 -4.58 34.98 40.75
C ASN A 671 -4.77 33.47 40.51
N MET A 672 -5.67 33.11 39.59
CA MET A 672 -5.91 31.76 39.12
C MET A 672 -6.42 30.81 40.22
N ASN A 673 -7.24 31.32 41.13
CA ASN A 673 -7.87 30.53 42.19
C ASN A 673 -9.26 29.99 41.82
N GLY A 674 -9.74 30.30 40.61
CA GLY A 674 -11.06 29.91 40.11
C GLY A 674 -12.19 30.86 40.51
N GLN A 675 -11.89 32.04 41.07
CA GLN A 675 -12.82 33.12 41.37
C GLN A 675 -12.29 34.45 40.85
N THR A 676 -13.09 35.17 40.05
CA THR A 676 -12.76 36.55 39.68
C THR A 676 -13.34 37.52 40.70
N ASP A 677 -12.51 38.13 41.54
CA ASP A 677 -12.93 39.06 42.58
C ASP A 677 -11.96 40.25 42.78
N ASN A 678 -12.17 41.01 43.85
CA ASN A 678 -11.39 42.22 44.12
C ASN A 678 -9.92 41.94 44.46
N ILE A 679 -9.56 40.70 44.78
CA ILE A 679 -8.17 40.28 44.99
C ILE A 679 -7.42 40.30 43.65
N ASP A 680 -8.03 39.84 42.56
CA ASP A 680 -7.42 39.93 41.21
C ASP A 680 -7.11 41.39 40.86
N LYS A 681 -8.10 42.26 41.05
CA LYS A 681 -7.96 43.68 40.74
C LYS A 681 -6.92 44.37 41.62
N ASN A 682 -7.03 44.25 42.94
CA ASN A 682 -6.23 45.03 43.88
C ASN A 682 -4.85 44.41 44.14
N GLY A 683 -4.74 43.07 44.03
CA GLY A 683 -3.54 42.31 44.32
C GLY A 683 -2.62 42.11 43.11
N PHE A 684 -3.17 42.10 41.89
CA PHE A 684 -2.41 41.75 40.68
C PHE A 684 -2.50 42.83 39.61
N TRP A 685 -3.69 43.21 39.16
CA TRP A 685 -3.82 44.24 38.12
C TRP A 685 -3.28 45.61 38.58
N LEU A 686 -3.76 46.13 39.72
CA LEU A 686 -3.40 47.48 40.17
C LEU A 686 -1.88 47.66 40.41
N PRO A 687 -1.16 46.70 41.03
CA PRO A 687 0.30 46.77 41.15
C PRO A 687 1.05 46.69 39.82
N ASN A 688 0.43 46.13 38.79
CA ASN A 688 1.04 45.92 37.47
C ASN A 688 0.60 46.94 36.42
N PHE A 689 -0.30 47.85 36.76
CA PHE A 689 -0.82 48.86 35.87
C PHE A 689 0.30 49.65 35.17
N GLY A 690 0.22 49.73 33.84
CA GLY A 690 1.17 50.40 32.95
C GLY A 690 2.36 49.54 32.53
N GLN A 691 2.45 48.28 32.94
CA GLN A 691 3.43 47.34 32.39
C GLN A 691 2.97 46.81 31.04
N GLY A 692 3.93 46.47 30.17
CA GLY A 692 3.65 45.91 28.84
C GLY A 692 4.66 44.84 28.45
N SER A 693 4.22 43.94 27.59
CA SER A 693 5.02 42.86 27.02
C SER A 693 6.28 43.42 26.38
N GLN A 694 7.38 42.68 26.51
CA GLN A 694 8.65 43.00 25.86
C GLN A 694 8.95 42.06 24.70
N VAL A 695 7.99 41.22 24.29
CA VAL A 695 8.12 40.37 23.11
C VAL A 695 8.20 41.28 21.87
N PRO A 696 9.23 41.15 21.01
CA PRO A 696 9.30 41.93 19.79
C PRO A 696 8.16 41.57 18.82
N ASP A 697 7.54 42.59 18.23
CA ASP A 697 6.50 42.45 17.21
C ASP A 697 7.09 42.46 15.79
#